data_AF-A0A2E4KRS4-F1
#
_entry.id   AF-A0A2E4KRS4-F1
#
_cell.length_a   1.000
_cell.length_b   1.000
_cell.length_c   1.000
_cell.angle_alpha   90.00
_cell.angle_beta   90.00
_cell.angle_gamma   90.00
#
_symmetry.space_group_name_H-M   'P 1'
#
loop_
_entity.id
_entity.type
_entity.pdbx_description
1 polymer ?
#
loop_
_entity_poly.entity_id
_entity_poly.type
_entity_poly.pdbx_seq_one_letter_code
_entity_poly.pdbx_strand_id
1 'polypeptide(L)'
;MAPEKIGPYRILRPIGAGAMGEVFLGQDETLGRQVAIKTLPEEFSRDVTRRQRFMQEAQSASAINHPNACVIYGVGETENGDAYIAMEYVEGNTLKEMLVNGPLVLELTVEFSTQIADALDEAHKVGVVHRDIKSANVIVNQRGQAKVLDFGLAKKLDEENDIDATRMVETRDGQIVGSPGYMSPEQATGKDVDGRTDIFSLGVVMYEMITGQLPFVGESLGDTIQKICQQSPPAMARFNYELPQELERITLKCLQKDTSRRYQSASELVVDLRNFGSAIRGEGGETTGIDVTQTSIQVRPNLEIETRSSEPSAEEIQACDILISCSELDNQAFSPGGEGWISRFHRNLKIRVEQLTGDRLKVGFCEMPAGDSGVSEALLDTVTTAKSMVTVVSPPFTKSKACIDGTEKYWSSIVDESNAGMSLKSIYKVVKTPVHEEDVDTELDTIFRQLLAYEFYDRDAETNRVREFDESHGDEAAQRYYERIYDLAYEISDQVKRAKDYDHLDSGSFSKIRKNIYLAETTADLKEERERLRREFLEQGHIVYPDRSLPTEAAELSSAVEEFMSKCDLIIQPVGARYGFVPEGGEESVLMIQNRIARNITAAKSKPRYVWMARDLVVEDGRQKQFVEMLREEPATCKGVELVRDSIENLKELLEQRWQAELESLKQVRTVTEESVVVDVARVYLIYEKRDEQAVEPLEDHLFDQGFDVMVPEFEGTEHEITEIHINNLSDCDAVLIYYGQSGKAWVDIKVRELTKALGYRDGKPIERAAVFVGPPEDRRKDRFKTHAVEVIRSEGEQLQLERLGPFCVDVKNIKQGQGE
;
A
#
# COMPACT_ATOMS: atom_id res chain seq x y z
N MET A 1 33.63 -43.37 2.86
CA MET A 1 34.70 -43.06 1.86
C MET A 1 33.99 -42.73 0.57
N ALA A 2 34.37 -41.66 -0.13
CA ALA A 2 33.79 -41.35 -1.43
C ALA A 2 34.11 -42.50 -2.43
N PRO A 3 33.18 -42.88 -3.31
CA PRO A 3 33.43 -43.90 -4.33
C PRO A 3 34.55 -43.45 -5.26
N GLU A 4 35.38 -44.37 -5.75
CA GLU A 4 36.48 -44.04 -6.68
C GLU A 4 35.94 -43.66 -8.07
N LYS A 5 34.79 -44.21 -8.44
CA LYS A 5 34.12 -44.00 -9.74
C LYS A 5 32.60 -44.06 -9.60
N ILE A 6 31.88 -43.22 -10.35
CA ILE A 6 30.41 -43.29 -10.51
C ILE A 6 30.12 -43.27 -12.00
N GLY A 7 29.50 -44.33 -12.52
CA GLY A 7 29.30 -44.51 -13.96
C GLY A 7 30.64 -44.42 -14.72
N PRO A 8 30.74 -43.65 -15.81
CA PRO A 8 31.99 -43.46 -16.54
C PRO A 8 32.96 -42.47 -15.86
N TYR A 9 32.55 -41.78 -14.80
CA TYR A 9 33.28 -40.63 -14.25
C TYR A 9 34.13 -40.99 -13.04
N ARG A 10 35.40 -40.58 -13.05
CA ARG A 10 36.29 -40.72 -11.89
C ARG A 10 36.00 -39.64 -10.86
N ILE A 11 35.81 -40.00 -9.60
CA ILE A 11 35.52 -39.03 -8.54
C ILE A 11 36.81 -38.38 -8.06
N LEU A 12 36.80 -37.06 -7.94
CA LEU A 12 37.92 -36.28 -7.43
C LEU A 12 37.72 -35.94 -5.95
N ARG A 13 36.55 -35.39 -5.60
CA ARG A 13 36.19 -35.02 -4.21
C ARG A 13 34.69 -34.78 -4.06
N PRO A 14 34.11 -34.94 -2.85
CA PRO A 14 32.77 -34.42 -2.56
C PRO A 14 32.74 -32.88 -2.65
N ILE A 15 31.62 -32.33 -3.13
CA ILE A 15 31.40 -30.87 -3.26
C ILE A 15 30.10 -30.39 -2.61
N GLY A 16 29.17 -31.29 -2.25
CA GLY A 16 27.97 -30.95 -1.50
C GLY A 16 27.23 -32.19 -1.02
N ALA A 17 26.42 -32.02 0.02
CA ALA A 17 25.50 -33.05 0.53
C ALA A 17 24.22 -32.37 1.03
N GLY A 18 23.06 -32.94 0.73
CA GLY A 18 21.77 -32.41 1.16
C GLY A 18 20.67 -33.46 1.14
N ALA A 19 19.43 -33.03 1.38
CA ALA A 19 18.25 -33.90 1.44
C ALA A 19 17.99 -34.71 0.15
N MET A 20 18.53 -34.26 -0.99
CA MET A 20 18.40 -34.90 -2.30
C MET A 20 19.65 -35.69 -2.71
N GLY A 21 20.57 -35.93 -1.77
CA GLY A 21 21.74 -36.79 -1.95
C GLY A 21 23.07 -36.06 -2.01
N GLU A 22 24.11 -36.81 -2.37
CA GLU A 22 25.49 -36.37 -2.37
C GLU A 22 25.90 -35.89 -3.77
N VAL A 23 26.67 -34.79 -3.82
CA VAL A 23 27.21 -34.20 -5.03
C VAL A 23 28.73 -34.29 -5.00
N PHE A 24 29.31 -34.85 -6.06
CA PHE A 24 30.74 -35.05 -6.22
C PHE A 24 31.28 -34.27 -7.42
N LEU A 25 32.49 -33.73 -7.28
CA LEU A 25 33.29 -33.31 -8.43
C LEU A 25 33.95 -34.55 -9.01
N GLY A 26 33.71 -34.79 -10.29
CA GLY A 26 34.30 -35.87 -11.05
C GLY A 26 35.00 -35.39 -12.33
N GLN A 27 35.67 -36.33 -12.98
CA GLN A 27 36.33 -36.16 -14.25
C GLN A 27 35.71 -37.13 -15.27
N ASP A 28 35.21 -36.58 -16.37
CA ASP A 28 34.95 -37.35 -17.59
C ASP A 28 36.28 -37.62 -18.27
N GLU A 29 36.76 -38.86 -18.16
CA GLU A 29 38.03 -39.29 -18.75
C GLU A 29 37.95 -39.45 -20.27
N THR A 30 36.73 -39.56 -20.83
CA THR A 30 36.52 -39.69 -22.28
C THR A 30 36.61 -38.34 -22.96
N LEU A 31 35.91 -37.33 -22.41
CA LEU A 31 35.86 -35.98 -22.97
C LEU A 31 36.89 -35.03 -22.35
N GLY A 32 37.59 -35.44 -21.28
CA GLY A 32 38.63 -34.64 -20.64
C GLY A 32 38.11 -33.43 -19.86
N ARG A 33 36.84 -33.43 -19.42
CA ARG A 33 36.22 -32.31 -18.69
C ARG A 33 35.84 -32.66 -17.25
N GLN A 34 35.76 -31.64 -16.40
CA GLN A 34 35.20 -31.77 -15.05
C GLN A 34 33.67 -31.77 -15.10
N VAL A 35 33.06 -32.54 -14.19
CA VAL A 35 31.60 -32.71 -14.08
C VAL A 35 31.19 -32.70 -12.61
N ALA A 36 30.00 -32.18 -12.33
CA ALA A 36 29.32 -32.39 -11.05
C ALA A 36 28.43 -33.62 -11.16
N ILE A 37 28.49 -34.52 -10.18
CA ILE A 37 27.76 -35.80 -10.21
C ILE A 37 26.88 -35.84 -8.97
N LYS A 38 25.57 -35.77 -9.17
CA LYS A 38 24.56 -35.87 -8.12
C LYS A 38 24.04 -37.30 -8.06
N THR A 39 24.02 -37.87 -6.86
CA THR A 39 23.52 -39.23 -6.59
C THR A 39 22.29 -39.17 -5.71
N LEU A 40 21.38 -40.13 -5.83
CA LEU A 40 20.26 -40.27 -4.89
C LEU A 40 20.75 -40.86 -3.56
N PRO A 41 20.19 -40.45 -2.40
CA PRO A 41 20.51 -41.09 -1.13
C PRO A 41 20.12 -42.58 -1.15
N GLU A 42 20.87 -43.41 -0.41
CA GLU A 42 20.72 -44.88 -0.41
C GLU A 42 19.30 -45.33 -0.05
N GLU A 43 18.60 -44.58 0.81
CA GLU A 43 17.23 -44.83 1.24
C GLU A 43 16.20 -44.69 0.09
N PHE A 44 16.48 -43.81 -0.87
CA PHE A 44 15.63 -43.57 -2.05
C PHE A 44 16.05 -44.41 -3.26
N SER A 45 17.32 -44.85 -3.31
CA SER A 45 17.85 -45.70 -4.38
C SER A 45 17.12 -47.06 -4.50
N ARG A 46 16.55 -47.56 -3.40
CA ARG A 46 15.84 -48.86 -3.34
C ARG A 46 14.40 -48.80 -3.88
N ASP A 47 13.84 -47.62 -4.11
CA ASP A 47 12.48 -47.42 -4.63
C ASP A 47 12.52 -47.21 -6.15
N VAL A 48 12.03 -48.20 -6.89
CA VAL A 48 12.01 -48.21 -8.37
C VAL A 48 11.23 -47.04 -8.94
N THR A 49 10.12 -46.64 -8.30
CA THR A 49 9.25 -45.56 -8.78
C THR A 49 9.96 -44.22 -8.64
N ARG A 50 10.62 -43.98 -7.50
CA ARG A 50 11.39 -42.75 -7.26
C ARG A 50 12.61 -42.64 -8.16
N ARG A 51 13.32 -43.76 -8.39
CA ARG A 51 14.43 -43.81 -9.34
C ARG A 51 14.00 -43.50 -10.77
N GLN A 52 12.87 -44.04 -11.22
CA GLN A 52 12.31 -43.72 -12.55
C GLN A 52 11.90 -42.25 -12.69
N ARG A 53 11.30 -41.66 -11.66
CA ARG A 53 10.94 -40.23 -11.67
C ARG A 53 12.19 -39.34 -11.72
N PHE A 54 13.21 -39.62 -10.91
CA PHE A 54 14.48 -38.90 -10.95
C PHE A 54 15.13 -38.92 -12.35
N MET A 55 15.08 -40.07 -13.03
CA MET A 55 15.57 -40.19 -14.41
C MET A 55 14.71 -39.43 -15.42
N GLN A 56 13.38 -39.42 -15.26
CA GLN A 56 12.45 -38.67 -16.12
C GLN A 56 12.58 -37.15 -15.95
N GLU A 57 12.75 -36.67 -14.71
CA GLU A 57 12.99 -35.25 -14.41
C GLU A 57 14.30 -34.79 -15.06
N ALA A 58 15.37 -35.57 -14.89
CA ALA A 58 16.66 -35.26 -15.50
C ALA A 58 16.64 -35.30 -17.04
N GLN A 59 15.87 -36.22 -17.63
CA GLN A 59 15.62 -36.23 -19.08
C GLN A 59 14.87 -34.97 -19.54
N SER A 60 13.83 -34.56 -18.81
CA SER A 60 13.06 -33.36 -19.14
C SER A 60 13.92 -32.09 -19.03
N ALA A 61 14.72 -31.98 -17.97
CA ALA A 61 15.64 -30.87 -17.75
C ALA A 61 16.80 -30.83 -18.75
N SER A 62 17.21 -31.96 -19.33
CA SER A 62 18.27 -32.02 -20.36
C SER A 62 17.90 -31.34 -21.68
N ALA A 63 16.61 -31.05 -21.91
CA ALA A 63 16.15 -30.29 -23.07
C ALA A 63 16.49 -28.79 -22.97
N ILE A 64 16.83 -28.30 -21.77
CA ILE A 64 17.15 -26.89 -21.53
C ILE A 64 18.57 -26.62 -22.03
N ASN A 65 18.69 -25.73 -23.01
CA ASN A 65 19.99 -25.29 -23.55
C ASN A 65 20.09 -23.77 -23.48
N HIS A 66 20.62 -23.26 -22.35
CA HIS A 66 20.74 -21.83 -22.10
C HIS A 66 22.06 -21.51 -21.37
N PRO A 67 22.77 -20.41 -21.69
CA PRO A 67 24.03 -20.06 -21.03
C PRO A 67 23.90 -19.90 -19.51
N ASN A 68 22.73 -19.46 -19.03
CA ASN A 68 22.43 -19.24 -17.61
C ASN A 68 21.72 -20.43 -16.93
N ALA A 69 21.61 -21.58 -17.60
CA ALA A 69 21.14 -22.84 -17.02
C ALA A 69 22.30 -23.85 -16.91
N CYS A 70 22.30 -24.66 -15.86
CA CYS A 70 23.23 -25.78 -15.72
C CYS A 70 22.90 -26.88 -16.72
N VAL A 71 23.89 -27.32 -17.50
CA VAL A 71 23.70 -28.33 -18.53
C VAL A 71 23.81 -29.73 -17.94
N ILE A 72 22.82 -30.59 -18.22
CA ILE A 72 22.90 -32.02 -17.92
C ILE A 72 23.65 -32.73 -19.04
N TYR A 73 24.75 -33.40 -18.69
CA TYR A 73 25.58 -34.13 -19.65
C TYR A 73 25.17 -35.59 -19.81
N GLY A 74 24.58 -36.17 -18.77
CA GLY A 74 24.11 -37.54 -18.85
C GLY A 74 23.46 -38.01 -17.57
N VAL A 75 22.67 -39.06 -17.71
CA VAL A 75 21.97 -39.73 -16.62
C VAL A 75 22.24 -41.23 -16.73
N GLY A 76 22.33 -41.93 -15.61
CA GLY A 76 22.61 -43.36 -15.64
C GLY A 76 22.43 -44.04 -14.29
N GLU A 77 22.70 -45.33 -14.27
CA GLU A 77 22.72 -46.15 -13.06
C GLU A 77 24.12 -46.74 -12.87
N THR A 78 24.58 -46.84 -11.63
CA THR A 78 25.81 -47.57 -11.28
C THR A 78 25.58 -49.08 -11.40
N GLU A 79 26.65 -49.88 -11.34
CA GLU A 79 26.55 -51.35 -11.30
C GLU A 79 25.71 -51.87 -10.12
N ASN A 80 25.61 -51.09 -9.04
CA ASN A 80 24.82 -51.41 -7.86
C ASN A 80 23.36 -50.94 -7.98
N GLY A 81 22.97 -50.29 -9.09
CA GLY A 81 21.62 -49.81 -9.35
C GLY A 81 21.33 -48.38 -8.88
N ASP A 82 22.33 -47.67 -8.37
CA ASP A 82 22.17 -46.29 -7.88
C ASP A 82 22.12 -45.31 -9.05
N ALA A 83 21.05 -44.50 -9.12
CA ALA A 83 20.95 -43.49 -10.17
C ALA A 83 21.85 -42.29 -9.91
N TYR A 84 22.42 -41.75 -10.98
CA TYR A 84 23.23 -40.54 -10.96
C TYR A 84 22.89 -39.61 -12.12
N ILE A 85 23.11 -38.32 -11.89
CA ILE A 85 23.06 -37.26 -12.90
C ILE A 85 24.43 -36.62 -12.98
N ALA A 86 25.03 -36.63 -14.16
CA ALA A 86 26.25 -35.88 -14.46
C ALA A 86 25.87 -34.57 -15.14
N MET A 87 26.30 -33.47 -14.56
CA MET A 87 25.98 -32.10 -14.99
C MET A 87 27.25 -31.24 -15.05
N GLU A 88 27.10 -30.05 -15.62
CA GLU A 88 28.14 -29.03 -15.67
C GLU A 88 28.68 -28.74 -14.27
N TYR A 89 30.00 -28.79 -14.12
CA TYR A 89 30.66 -28.23 -12.94
C TYR A 89 30.85 -26.74 -13.15
N VAL A 90 30.14 -25.93 -12.38
CA VAL A 90 30.26 -24.47 -12.42
C VAL A 90 31.21 -24.01 -11.32
N GLU A 91 32.35 -23.45 -11.71
CA GLU A 91 33.30 -22.83 -10.79
C GLU A 91 32.87 -21.38 -10.49
N GLY A 92 32.66 -21.08 -9.20
CA GLY A 92 32.14 -19.79 -8.75
C GLY A 92 31.62 -19.86 -7.32
N ASN A 93 30.93 -18.80 -6.89
CA ASN A 93 30.26 -18.73 -5.60
C ASN A 93 28.75 -18.82 -5.77
N THR A 94 28.06 -19.44 -4.80
CA THR A 94 26.59 -19.35 -4.79
C THR A 94 26.16 -17.93 -4.46
N LEU A 95 24.99 -17.48 -4.94
CA LEU A 95 24.44 -16.18 -4.50
C LEU A 95 24.30 -16.15 -2.98
N LYS A 96 23.94 -17.27 -2.35
CA LYS A 96 23.89 -17.38 -0.88
C LYS A 96 25.23 -17.07 -0.23
N GLU A 97 26.34 -17.59 -0.75
CA GLU A 97 27.69 -17.28 -0.25
C GLU A 97 28.05 -15.81 -0.46
N MET A 98 27.65 -15.22 -1.58
CA MET A 98 27.87 -13.79 -1.85
C MET A 98 27.14 -12.91 -0.84
N LEU A 99 25.90 -13.26 -0.51
CA LEU A 99 25.02 -12.53 0.41
C LEU A 99 25.43 -12.62 1.89
N VAL A 100 26.34 -13.53 2.26
CA VAL A 100 26.95 -13.55 3.60
C VAL A 100 27.66 -12.22 3.90
N ASN A 101 28.14 -11.52 2.87
CA ASN A 101 28.83 -10.23 3.01
C ASN A 101 27.87 -9.02 2.97
N GLY A 102 26.56 -9.24 3.00
CA GLY A 102 25.53 -8.22 2.92
C GLY A 102 24.83 -8.15 1.55
N PRO A 103 23.91 -7.18 1.37
CA PRO A 103 23.19 -6.99 0.11
C PRO A 103 24.12 -6.67 -1.06
N LEU A 104 23.68 -7.00 -2.29
CA LEU A 104 24.41 -6.73 -3.52
C LEU A 104 24.11 -5.33 -4.05
N VAL A 105 25.06 -4.75 -4.78
CA VAL A 105 24.81 -3.50 -5.53
C VAL A 105 23.69 -3.69 -6.56
N LEU A 106 23.00 -2.59 -6.88
CA LEU A 106 21.79 -2.63 -7.69
C LEU A 106 22.05 -3.12 -9.12
N GLU A 107 23.20 -2.76 -9.70
CA GLU A 107 23.61 -3.18 -11.03
C GLU A 107 23.75 -4.71 -11.11
N LEU A 108 24.42 -5.31 -10.13
CA LEU A 108 24.57 -6.77 -10.03
C LEU A 108 23.24 -7.44 -9.75
N THR A 109 22.41 -6.86 -8.89
CA THR A 109 21.06 -7.35 -8.61
C THR A 109 20.24 -7.44 -9.89
N VAL A 110 20.20 -6.38 -10.69
CA VAL A 110 19.46 -6.33 -11.96
C VAL A 110 20.04 -7.31 -12.96
N GLU A 111 21.37 -7.35 -13.10
CA GLU A 111 22.06 -8.24 -14.04
C GLU A 111 21.81 -9.71 -13.73
N PHE A 112 22.03 -10.15 -12.49
CA PHE A 112 21.79 -11.54 -12.08
C PHE A 112 20.31 -11.91 -12.17
N SER A 113 19.40 -11.01 -11.76
CA SER A 113 17.96 -11.25 -11.89
C SER A 113 17.55 -11.42 -13.36
N THR A 114 18.12 -10.62 -14.26
CA THR A 114 17.87 -10.72 -15.70
C THR A 114 18.34 -12.06 -16.24
N GLN A 115 19.56 -12.48 -15.89
CA GLN A 115 20.14 -13.75 -16.33
C GLN A 115 19.36 -14.97 -15.81
N ILE A 116 18.91 -14.93 -14.55
CA ILE A 116 18.09 -15.99 -13.96
C ILE A 116 16.71 -16.04 -14.63
N ALA A 117 16.05 -14.89 -14.83
CA ALA A 117 14.75 -14.82 -15.50
C ALA A 117 14.82 -15.33 -16.95
N ASP A 118 15.89 -15.05 -17.69
CA ASP A 118 16.10 -15.55 -19.06
C ASP A 118 16.24 -17.09 -19.09
N ALA A 119 16.95 -17.67 -18.12
CA ALA A 119 17.04 -19.13 -17.97
C ALA A 119 15.69 -19.78 -17.62
N LEU A 120 14.90 -19.14 -16.76
CA LEU A 120 13.56 -19.59 -16.40
C LEU A 120 12.61 -19.56 -17.60
N ASP A 121 12.67 -18.50 -18.42
CA ASP A 121 11.87 -18.38 -19.64
C ASP A 121 12.13 -19.53 -20.61
N GLU A 122 13.41 -19.88 -20.82
CA GLU A 122 13.78 -21.00 -21.70
C GLU A 122 13.30 -22.35 -21.14
N ALA A 123 13.39 -22.56 -19.82
CA ALA A 123 12.86 -23.76 -19.19
C ALA A 123 11.33 -23.86 -19.32
N HIS A 124 10.61 -22.75 -19.13
CA HIS A 124 9.15 -22.70 -19.22
C HIS A 124 8.66 -23.00 -20.64
N LYS A 125 9.37 -22.55 -21.68
CA LYS A 125 9.05 -22.86 -23.10
C LYS A 125 9.10 -24.35 -23.42
N VAL A 126 10.00 -25.09 -22.76
CA VAL A 126 10.09 -26.56 -22.91
C VAL A 126 9.24 -27.31 -21.88
N GLY A 127 8.38 -26.60 -21.14
CA GLY A 127 7.44 -27.19 -20.19
C GLY A 127 8.05 -27.61 -18.85
N VAL A 128 9.25 -27.13 -18.52
CA VAL A 128 9.94 -27.44 -17.25
C VAL A 128 9.78 -26.27 -16.28
N VAL A 129 9.20 -26.54 -15.11
CA VAL A 129 9.11 -25.58 -13.99
C VAL A 129 10.14 -25.95 -12.93
N HIS A 130 10.92 -24.99 -12.46
CA HIS A 130 12.05 -25.23 -11.57
C HIS A 130 11.62 -25.64 -10.14
N ARG A 131 10.65 -24.94 -9.56
CA ARG A 131 10.00 -25.18 -8.24
C ARG A 131 10.89 -25.00 -6.99
N ASP A 132 12.21 -24.87 -7.12
CA ASP A 132 13.14 -24.63 -5.99
C ASP A 132 14.16 -23.49 -6.26
N ILE A 133 13.71 -22.35 -6.77
CA ILE A 133 14.58 -21.19 -6.96
C ILE A 133 14.92 -20.57 -5.60
N LYS A 134 16.22 -20.46 -5.30
CA LYS A 134 16.78 -19.86 -4.08
C LYS A 134 18.22 -19.43 -4.30
N SER A 135 18.75 -18.55 -3.45
CA SER A 135 20.13 -18.05 -3.57
C SER A 135 21.19 -19.16 -3.50
N ALA A 136 20.91 -20.29 -2.84
CA ALA A 136 21.81 -21.45 -2.81
C ALA A 136 21.87 -22.25 -4.13
N ASN A 137 20.88 -22.11 -5.02
CA ASN A 137 20.78 -22.85 -6.28
C ASN A 137 21.21 -22.01 -7.49
N VAL A 138 21.88 -20.88 -7.27
CA VAL A 138 22.44 -20.03 -8.33
C VAL A 138 23.92 -19.83 -8.05
N ILE A 139 24.78 -20.20 -9.00
CA ILE A 139 26.23 -19.95 -8.94
C ILE A 139 26.58 -18.81 -9.89
N VAL A 140 27.36 -17.85 -9.40
CA VAL A 140 27.97 -16.79 -10.20
C VAL A 140 29.44 -17.14 -10.43
N ASN A 141 29.82 -17.27 -11.70
CA ASN A 141 31.21 -17.54 -12.06
C ASN A 141 32.07 -16.27 -12.05
N GLN A 142 33.38 -16.42 -12.19
CA GLN A 142 34.34 -15.29 -12.20
C GLN A 142 34.11 -14.27 -13.33
N ARG A 143 33.29 -14.60 -14.33
CA ARG A 143 32.92 -13.72 -15.45
C ARG A 143 31.60 -12.97 -15.21
N GLY A 144 31.00 -13.08 -14.03
CA GLY A 144 29.73 -12.44 -13.69
C GLY A 144 28.51 -13.15 -14.31
N GLN A 145 28.67 -14.41 -14.73
CA GLN A 145 27.55 -15.17 -15.30
C GLN A 145 26.88 -15.98 -14.19
N ALA A 146 25.61 -15.70 -13.93
CA ALA A 146 24.73 -16.47 -13.07
C ALA A 146 24.26 -17.74 -13.79
N LYS A 147 24.40 -18.89 -13.14
CA LYS A 147 23.91 -20.19 -13.60
C LYS A 147 22.96 -20.79 -12.58
N VAL A 148 21.73 -21.04 -13.01
CA VAL A 148 20.69 -21.73 -12.24
C VAL A 148 20.96 -23.23 -12.28
N LEU A 149 21.02 -23.86 -11.11
CA LEU A 149 21.28 -25.28 -10.91
C LEU A 149 19.99 -26.07 -10.73
N ASP A 150 20.01 -27.39 -10.98
CA ASP A 150 18.98 -28.34 -10.54
C ASP A 150 17.53 -28.09 -11.01
N PHE A 151 17.33 -27.68 -12.28
CA PHE A 151 15.99 -27.53 -12.87
C PHE A 151 15.12 -28.78 -12.69
N GLY A 152 14.04 -28.66 -11.92
CA GLY A 152 12.97 -29.66 -11.86
C GLY A 152 13.36 -30.99 -11.22
N LEU A 153 14.52 -31.11 -10.55
CA LEU A 153 15.03 -32.35 -9.95
C LEU A 153 14.56 -32.60 -8.51
N ALA A 154 13.74 -31.69 -7.97
CA ALA A 154 13.62 -31.49 -6.52
C ALA A 154 12.29 -31.94 -5.89
N LYS A 155 11.20 -32.19 -6.65
CA LYS A 155 9.89 -32.26 -5.96
C LYS A 155 8.81 -33.20 -6.48
N LYS A 156 8.96 -33.96 -7.59
CA LYS A 156 7.93 -34.96 -7.96
C LYS A 156 8.16 -36.36 -7.39
N LEU A 157 9.18 -36.54 -6.55
CA LEU A 157 9.45 -37.84 -5.90
C LEU A 157 8.34 -38.29 -4.92
N ASP A 158 7.40 -37.41 -4.55
CA ASP A 158 6.38 -37.67 -3.51
C ASP A 158 4.91 -37.53 -3.94
N GLU A 159 4.60 -37.33 -5.24
CA GLU A 159 3.23 -37.06 -5.72
C GLU A 159 2.23 -38.25 -5.66
N GLU A 160 2.57 -39.41 -5.08
CA GLU A 160 1.60 -40.51 -4.88
C GLU A 160 1.48 -40.86 -3.39
N ASN A 161 0.84 -39.97 -2.63
CA ASN A 161 -0.12 -40.30 -1.56
C ASN A 161 -0.71 -39.00 -0.99
N ASP A 162 -2.00 -38.80 -1.25
CA ASP A 162 -3.01 -38.08 -0.46
C ASP A 162 -2.58 -37.01 0.57
N ILE A 163 -3.14 -35.80 0.37
CA ILE A 163 -3.82 -35.01 1.42
C ILE A 163 -2.99 -34.73 2.70
N ASP A 164 -1.88 -34.01 2.59
CA ASP A 164 -1.37 -33.11 3.65
C ASP A 164 -0.04 -32.49 3.20
N ALA A 165 -0.09 -31.31 2.58
CA ALA A 165 1.10 -30.48 2.38
C ALA A 165 1.79 -30.14 3.73
N THR A 166 1.06 -30.28 4.84
CA THR A 166 1.50 -30.08 6.22
C THR A 166 2.34 -31.23 6.79
N ARG A 167 2.18 -32.47 6.29
CA ARG A 167 2.93 -33.64 6.80
C ARG A 167 4.29 -33.84 6.14
N MET A 168 4.51 -33.26 4.96
CA MET A 168 5.76 -33.44 4.20
C MET A 168 6.98 -32.74 4.80
N VAL A 169 6.83 -31.98 5.89
CA VAL A 169 7.94 -31.32 6.59
C VAL A 169 8.29 -32.00 7.93
N GLU A 170 7.55 -33.03 8.34
CA GLU A 170 7.91 -33.90 9.47
C GLU A 170 8.58 -35.20 8.99
N THR A 171 9.88 -35.14 8.70
CA THR A 171 10.73 -36.34 8.70
C THR A 171 11.04 -36.74 10.15
N ARG A 172 11.07 -38.06 10.41
CA ARG A 172 11.13 -38.73 11.74
C ARG A 172 12.33 -38.41 12.65
N ASP A 173 13.17 -37.43 12.30
CA ASP A 173 14.33 -36.99 13.09
C ASP A 173 14.47 -35.45 13.18
N GLY A 174 13.41 -34.67 12.90
CA GLY A 174 13.40 -33.22 13.13
C GLY A 174 14.30 -32.39 12.21
N GLN A 175 14.84 -32.97 11.13
CA GLN A 175 15.49 -32.21 10.06
C GLN A 175 14.44 -31.77 9.02
N ILE A 176 14.28 -30.45 8.91
CA ILE A 176 13.42 -29.77 7.91
C ILE A 176 14.09 -29.90 6.53
N VAL A 177 13.39 -30.49 5.57
CA VAL A 177 13.83 -30.55 4.16
C VAL A 177 13.28 -29.35 3.40
N GLY A 178 14.14 -28.37 3.11
CA GLY A 178 13.83 -27.17 2.33
C GLY A 178 13.94 -25.85 3.12
N SER A 179 14.16 -24.74 2.42
CA SER A 179 14.08 -23.39 3.00
C SER A 179 12.71 -22.80 2.67
N PRO A 180 11.71 -22.89 3.56
CA PRO A 180 10.32 -22.49 3.26
C PRO A 180 10.19 -21.04 2.79
N GLY A 181 11.11 -20.15 3.18
CA GLY A 181 11.08 -18.72 2.83
C GLY A 181 11.09 -18.38 1.33
N TYR A 182 11.41 -19.33 0.43
CA TYR A 182 11.38 -19.12 -1.03
C TYR A 182 10.14 -19.70 -1.73
N MET A 183 9.28 -20.42 -0.99
CA MET A 183 8.10 -21.05 -1.59
C MET A 183 7.09 -19.99 -2.05
N SER A 184 6.42 -20.25 -3.16
CA SER A 184 5.23 -19.48 -3.55
C SER A 184 4.02 -19.84 -2.67
N PRO A 185 3.00 -18.96 -2.57
CA PRO A 185 1.75 -19.26 -1.88
C PRO A 185 1.08 -20.54 -2.36
N GLU A 186 1.06 -20.80 -3.67
CA GLU A 186 0.50 -22.00 -4.26
C GLU A 186 1.29 -23.26 -3.88
N GLN A 187 2.62 -23.19 -3.81
CA GLN A 187 3.44 -24.29 -3.29
C GLN A 187 3.23 -24.53 -1.80
N ALA A 188 3.13 -23.47 -1.00
CA ALA A 188 2.96 -23.56 0.44
C ALA A 188 1.58 -24.10 0.84
N THR A 189 0.57 -23.91 -0.03
CA THR A 189 -0.80 -24.40 0.17
C THR A 189 -1.11 -25.70 -0.58
N GLY A 190 -0.15 -26.25 -1.33
CA GLY A 190 -0.33 -27.50 -2.09
C GLY A 190 -1.29 -27.39 -3.28
N LYS A 191 -1.43 -26.19 -3.86
CA LYS A 191 -2.20 -25.95 -5.10
C LYS A 191 -1.37 -26.32 -6.32
N ASP A 192 -2.02 -26.41 -7.48
CA ASP A 192 -1.33 -26.59 -8.76
C ASP A 192 -0.33 -25.46 -9.02
N VAL A 193 0.85 -25.83 -9.54
CA VAL A 193 1.97 -24.92 -9.78
C VAL A 193 2.33 -24.86 -11.27
N ASP A 194 2.59 -23.66 -11.76
CA ASP A 194 3.11 -23.38 -13.10
C ASP A 194 4.35 -22.48 -13.04
N GLY A 195 4.84 -21.99 -14.19
CA GLY A 195 6.04 -21.15 -14.27
C GLY A 195 5.99 -19.88 -13.41
N ARG A 196 4.81 -19.38 -13.03
CA ARG A 196 4.65 -18.21 -12.14
C ARG A 196 5.08 -18.49 -10.71
N THR A 197 5.24 -19.75 -10.33
CA THR A 197 5.88 -20.14 -9.07
C THR A 197 7.35 -19.74 -9.04
N ASP A 198 8.06 -19.92 -10.16
CA ASP A 198 9.49 -19.61 -10.26
C ASP A 198 9.71 -18.09 -10.28
N ILE A 199 8.78 -17.34 -10.88
CA ILE A 199 8.78 -15.87 -10.86
C ILE A 199 8.65 -15.35 -9.43
N PHE A 200 7.76 -15.93 -8.62
CA PHE A 200 7.62 -15.55 -7.21
C PHE A 200 8.91 -15.83 -6.43
N SER A 201 9.46 -17.03 -6.56
CA SER A 201 10.71 -17.41 -5.91
C SER A 201 11.90 -16.56 -6.36
N LEU A 202 11.96 -16.16 -7.64
CA LEU A 202 12.94 -15.16 -8.11
C LEU A 202 12.69 -13.80 -7.46
N GLY A 203 11.44 -13.36 -7.29
CA GLY A 203 11.11 -12.15 -6.52
C GLY A 203 11.64 -12.20 -5.08
N VAL A 204 11.60 -13.37 -4.44
CA VAL A 204 12.21 -13.58 -3.12
C VAL A 204 13.73 -13.44 -3.18
N VAL A 205 14.39 -14.03 -4.18
CA VAL A 205 15.84 -13.91 -4.38
C VAL A 205 16.25 -12.46 -4.69
N MET A 206 15.45 -11.72 -5.47
CA MET A 206 15.64 -10.30 -5.73
C MET A 206 15.58 -9.48 -4.44
N TYR A 207 14.54 -9.70 -3.64
CA TYR A 207 14.40 -9.06 -2.33
C TYR A 207 15.62 -9.37 -1.43
N GLU A 208 16.06 -10.62 -1.40
CA GLU A 208 17.23 -11.05 -0.63
C GLU A 208 18.52 -10.39 -1.13
N MET A 209 18.70 -10.24 -2.45
CA MET A 209 19.84 -9.51 -3.01
C MET A 209 19.83 -8.03 -2.66
N ILE A 210 18.66 -7.40 -2.65
CA ILE A 210 18.50 -5.97 -2.36
C ILE A 210 18.72 -5.67 -0.88
N THR A 211 18.21 -6.53 0.00
CA THR A 211 18.10 -6.25 1.45
C THR A 211 19.06 -7.06 2.31
N GLY A 212 19.64 -8.15 1.79
CA GLY A 212 20.40 -9.13 2.55
C GLY A 212 19.54 -10.05 3.43
N GLN A 213 18.21 -9.91 3.40
CA GLN A 213 17.28 -10.65 4.26
C GLN A 213 16.15 -11.28 3.44
N LEU A 214 15.51 -12.33 3.99
CA LEU A 214 14.33 -12.91 3.37
C LEU A 214 13.07 -12.10 3.69
N PRO A 215 12.12 -11.96 2.74
CA PRO A 215 10.91 -11.18 2.93
C PRO A 215 9.90 -11.83 3.89
N PHE A 216 9.93 -13.17 4.01
CA PHE A 216 8.99 -13.94 4.83
C PHE A 216 9.76 -14.87 5.76
N VAL A 217 9.92 -14.46 7.01
CA VAL A 217 10.57 -15.25 8.07
C VAL A 217 9.64 -15.34 9.26
N GLY A 218 9.40 -16.56 9.73
CA GLY A 218 8.57 -16.83 10.90
C GLY A 218 9.28 -17.63 11.98
N GLU A 219 8.74 -17.58 13.20
CA GLU A 219 9.27 -18.32 14.35
C GLU A 219 9.07 -19.83 14.21
N SER A 220 8.13 -20.23 13.34
CA SER A 220 7.87 -21.62 12.97
C SER A 220 7.63 -21.74 11.46
N LEU A 221 7.63 -22.98 10.97
CA LEU A 221 7.26 -23.29 9.59
C LEU A 221 5.84 -22.80 9.27
N GLY A 222 4.88 -23.05 10.18
CA GLY A 222 3.49 -22.63 10.01
C GLY A 222 3.36 -21.11 9.90
N ASP A 223 4.08 -20.38 10.76
CA ASP A 223 4.16 -18.91 10.72
C ASP A 223 4.79 -18.44 9.39
N THR A 224 5.88 -19.06 8.95
CA THR A 224 6.52 -18.74 7.66
C THR A 224 5.57 -18.94 6.48
N ILE A 225 4.84 -20.07 6.45
CA ILE A 225 3.84 -20.36 5.41
C ILE A 225 2.71 -19.34 5.44
N GLN A 226 2.22 -18.99 6.63
CA GLN A 226 1.19 -17.96 6.78
C GLN A 226 1.65 -16.63 6.21
N LYS A 227 2.86 -16.18 6.56
CA LYS A 227 3.46 -14.94 6.04
C LYS A 227 3.63 -14.96 4.52
N ILE A 228 4.08 -16.09 3.96
CA ILE A 228 4.15 -16.28 2.51
C ILE A 228 2.77 -16.10 1.86
N CYS A 229 1.71 -16.62 2.46
CA CYS A 229 0.37 -16.57 1.88
C CYS A 229 -0.36 -15.24 2.06
N GLN A 230 -0.13 -14.54 3.18
CA GLN A 230 -0.99 -13.43 3.62
C GLN A 230 -0.25 -12.10 3.77
N GLN A 231 1.04 -12.11 4.11
CA GLN A 231 1.75 -10.89 4.47
C GLN A 231 2.45 -10.27 3.25
N SER A 232 2.35 -8.95 3.10
CA SER A 232 3.22 -8.19 2.19
C SER A 232 4.67 -8.22 2.68
N PRO A 233 5.67 -8.28 1.78
CA PRO A 233 7.07 -8.17 2.19
C PRO A 233 7.31 -6.82 2.88
N PRO A 234 8.20 -6.74 3.89
CA PRO A 234 8.61 -5.45 4.44
C PRO A 234 9.14 -4.52 3.33
N ALA A 235 8.98 -3.21 3.47
CA ALA A 235 9.48 -2.27 2.45
C ALA A 235 11.01 -2.41 2.29
N MET A 236 11.51 -2.60 1.07
CA MET A 236 12.94 -2.83 0.83
C MET A 236 13.77 -1.58 1.12
N ALA A 237 13.16 -0.40 0.99
CA ALA A 237 13.74 0.88 1.40
C ALA A 237 14.15 0.92 2.89
N ARG A 238 13.63 0.02 3.74
CA ARG A 238 14.05 -0.13 5.15
C ARG A 238 15.48 -0.66 5.29
N PHE A 239 15.97 -1.39 4.28
CA PHE A 239 17.26 -2.08 4.31
C PHE A 239 18.23 -1.52 3.26
N ASN A 240 17.70 -0.95 2.18
CA ASN A 240 18.49 -0.35 1.11
C ASN A 240 17.85 0.97 0.65
N TYR A 241 18.34 2.08 1.21
CA TYR A 241 17.79 3.42 0.95
C TYR A 241 18.11 3.95 -0.46
N GLU A 242 19.09 3.37 -1.15
CA GLU A 242 19.45 3.77 -2.53
C GLU A 242 18.54 3.11 -3.58
N LEU A 243 17.62 2.23 -3.16
CA LEU A 243 16.75 1.46 -4.04
C LEU A 243 15.83 2.36 -4.90
N PRO A 244 15.93 2.29 -6.24
CA PRO A 244 15.03 3.01 -7.12
C PRO A 244 13.63 2.40 -7.07
N GLN A 245 12.61 3.26 -7.07
CA GLN A 245 11.20 2.88 -6.98
C GLN A 245 10.79 1.84 -8.05
N GLU A 246 11.35 1.95 -9.26
CA GLU A 246 11.03 1.03 -10.35
C GLU A 246 11.53 -0.39 -10.09
N LEU A 247 12.71 -0.56 -9.49
CA LEU A 247 13.22 -1.89 -9.11
C LEU A 247 12.42 -2.49 -7.95
N GLU A 248 12.00 -1.66 -7.00
CA GLU A 248 11.05 -2.04 -5.94
C GLU A 248 9.72 -2.51 -6.55
N ARG A 249 9.15 -1.74 -7.49
CA ARG A 249 7.92 -2.09 -8.21
C ARG A 249 8.04 -3.43 -8.93
N ILE A 250 9.14 -3.66 -9.65
CA ILE A 250 9.39 -4.92 -10.38
C ILE A 250 9.42 -6.10 -9.40
N THR A 251 10.16 -5.96 -8.30
CA THR A 251 10.31 -7.01 -7.27
C THR A 251 8.97 -7.31 -6.58
N LEU A 252 8.22 -6.27 -6.21
CA LEU A 252 6.90 -6.42 -5.57
C LEU A 252 5.84 -7.01 -6.52
N LYS A 253 5.96 -6.79 -7.83
CA LYS A 253 5.11 -7.44 -8.84
C LYS A 253 5.38 -8.94 -8.92
N CYS A 254 6.62 -9.39 -8.76
CA CYS A 254 6.94 -10.82 -8.64
C CYS A 254 6.33 -11.44 -7.37
N LEU A 255 6.30 -10.69 -6.27
CA LEU A 255 5.85 -11.13 -4.94
C LEU A 255 4.34 -11.02 -4.70
N GLN A 256 3.53 -10.72 -5.73
CA GLN A 256 2.07 -10.70 -5.59
C GLN A 256 1.55 -12.06 -5.14
N LYS A 257 0.59 -12.10 -4.21
CA LYS A 257 0.05 -13.38 -3.71
C LYS A 257 -0.83 -14.05 -4.75
N ASP A 258 -1.71 -13.27 -5.37
CA ASP A 258 -2.53 -13.67 -6.50
C ASP A 258 -1.67 -13.86 -7.76
N THR A 259 -1.70 -15.07 -8.33
CA THR A 259 -0.94 -15.44 -9.53
C THR A 259 -1.36 -14.65 -10.77
N SER A 260 -2.59 -14.15 -10.83
CA SER A 260 -3.09 -13.31 -11.94
C SER A 260 -2.49 -11.90 -11.93
N ARG A 261 -1.99 -11.43 -10.77
CA ARG A 261 -1.39 -10.11 -10.59
C ARG A 261 0.14 -10.10 -10.77
N ARG A 262 0.76 -11.28 -10.85
CA ARG A 262 2.20 -11.43 -11.15
C ARG A 262 2.47 -11.18 -12.64
N TYR A 263 3.75 -11.14 -13.01
CA TYR A 263 4.15 -11.35 -14.41
C TYR A 263 3.61 -12.71 -14.89
N GLN A 264 3.03 -12.73 -16.08
CA GLN A 264 2.41 -13.95 -16.62
C GLN A 264 3.43 -14.85 -17.32
N SER A 265 4.63 -14.34 -17.62
CA SER A 265 5.77 -15.11 -18.10
C SER A 265 7.09 -14.52 -17.60
N ALA A 266 8.15 -15.34 -17.56
CA ALA A 266 9.49 -14.88 -17.23
C ALA A 266 10.02 -13.88 -18.29
N SER A 267 9.61 -14.02 -19.56
CA SER A 267 9.94 -13.04 -20.61
C SER A 267 9.46 -11.61 -20.29
N GLU A 268 8.28 -11.43 -19.70
CA GLU A 268 7.79 -10.11 -19.30
C GLU A 268 8.68 -9.47 -18.22
N LEU A 269 9.11 -10.27 -17.25
CA LEU A 269 10.03 -9.83 -16.20
C LEU A 269 11.40 -9.44 -16.79
N VAL A 270 11.91 -10.21 -17.74
CA VAL A 270 13.17 -9.89 -18.45
C VAL A 270 13.07 -8.54 -19.16
N VAL A 271 11.93 -8.22 -19.79
CA VAL A 271 11.73 -6.94 -20.47
C VAL A 271 11.81 -5.77 -19.47
N ASP A 272 11.08 -5.84 -18.35
CA ASP A 272 11.09 -4.78 -17.34
C ASP A 272 12.49 -4.61 -16.71
N LEU A 273 13.18 -5.71 -16.40
CA LEU A 273 14.54 -5.67 -15.86
C LEU A 273 15.57 -5.09 -16.85
N ARG A 274 15.47 -5.42 -18.14
CA ARG A 274 16.34 -4.85 -19.18
C ARG A 274 16.07 -3.35 -19.37
N ASN A 275 14.81 -2.94 -19.42
CA ASN A 275 14.43 -1.52 -19.54
C ASN A 275 14.99 -0.71 -18.37
N PHE A 276 14.81 -1.21 -17.14
CA PHE A 276 15.38 -0.59 -15.95
C PHE A 276 16.92 -0.58 -16.00
N GLY A 277 17.54 -1.70 -16.37
CA GLY A 277 18.98 -1.85 -16.53
C GLY A 277 19.60 -0.93 -17.58
N SER A 278 18.85 -0.54 -18.61
CA SER A 278 19.25 0.47 -19.60
C SER A 278 19.12 1.89 -19.04
N ALA A 279 18.05 2.18 -18.30
CA ALA A 279 17.83 3.49 -17.69
C ALA A 279 18.94 3.86 -16.68
N ILE A 280 19.41 2.90 -15.89
CA ILE A 280 20.50 3.13 -14.91
C ILE A 280 21.89 3.27 -15.57
N ARG A 281 22.08 2.76 -16.80
CA ARG A 281 23.37 2.82 -17.52
C ARG A 281 23.54 4.08 -18.38
N GLY A 282 22.46 4.80 -18.68
CA GLY A 282 22.45 5.98 -19.56
C GLY A 282 22.66 5.65 -21.05
N GLU A 283 22.07 6.45 -21.95
CA GLU A 283 22.26 6.31 -23.40
C GLU A 283 23.72 6.62 -23.80
N GLY A 284 24.60 5.62 -23.77
CA GLY A 284 25.96 5.70 -24.34
C GLY A 284 27.11 5.00 -23.60
N GLY A 285 26.88 4.31 -22.47
CA GLY A 285 27.95 3.61 -21.76
C GLY A 285 28.34 2.27 -22.38
N GLU A 286 29.58 2.12 -22.84
CA GLU A 286 30.15 0.82 -23.26
C GLU A 286 30.16 -0.20 -22.10
N THR A 287 29.93 -1.48 -22.42
CA THR A 287 30.06 -2.62 -21.50
C THR A 287 31.49 -2.81 -21.04
N THR A 288 31.93 -2.06 -20.03
CA THR A 288 33.13 -2.41 -19.26
C THR A 288 32.76 -3.48 -18.24
N GLY A 289 33.43 -4.64 -18.29
CA GLY A 289 33.16 -5.79 -17.43
C GLY A 289 33.11 -5.39 -15.95
N ILE A 290 31.98 -5.68 -15.30
CA ILE A 290 31.77 -5.43 -13.89
C ILE A 290 32.67 -6.37 -13.09
N ASP A 291 33.49 -5.80 -12.20
CA ASP A 291 34.38 -6.58 -11.34
C ASP A 291 33.55 -7.25 -10.24
N VAL A 292 33.33 -8.56 -10.38
CA VAL A 292 32.52 -9.41 -9.48
C VAL A 292 33.09 -9.47 -8.05
N THR A 293 34.28 -8.93 -7.83
CA THR A 293 34.93 -8.87 -6.50
C THR A 293 34.47 -7.70 -5.61
N GLN A 294 33.68 -6.74 -6.15
CA GLN A 294 32.99 -5.71 -5.35
C GLN A 294 31.57 -6.20 -5.01
N THR A 295 31.49 -7.15 -4.09
CA THR A 295 30.32 -8.02 -3.87
C THR A 295 29.25 -7.48 -2.93
N SER A 296 29.44 -6.31 -2.35
CA SER A 296 28.50 -5.74 -1.38
C SER A 296 28.16 -4.31 -1.75
N ILE A 297 26.96 -3.86 -1.39
CA ILE A 297 26.68 -2.43 -1.25
C ILE A 297 27.73 -1.91 -0.27
N GLN A 298 28.78 -1.29 -0.78
CA GLN A 298 29.45 -0.28 0.00
C GLN A 298 28.38 0.80 0.18
N VAL A 299 27.84 0.92 1.39
CA VAL A 299 27.41 2.24 1.86
C VAL A 299 28.62 3.10 1.56
N ARG A 300 28.60 3.89 0.49
CA ARG A 300 29.76 4.72 0.13
C ARG A 300 30.11 5.50 1.40
N PRO A 301 31.26 5.28 2.05
CA PRO A 301 31.81 6.34 2.84
C PRO A 301 32.28 7.34 1.77
N ASN A 302 31.65 8.50 1.77
CA ASN A 302 31.94 9.62 0.90
C ASN A 302 31.45 9.48 -0.56
N LEU A 303 30.25 10.01 -0.86
CA LEU A 303 30.28 11.16 -1.78
C LEU A 303 31.31 12.10 -1.18
N GLU A 304 32.34 12.53 -1.93
CA GLU A 304 33.26 13.57 -1.47
C GLU A 304 32.49 14.59 -0.65
N ILE A 305 32.64 14.48 0.67
CA ILE A 305 32.06 15.44 1.58
C ILE A 305 32.92 16.65 1.25
N GLU A 306 32.35 17.61 0.53
CA GLU A 306 32.75 18.98 0.76
C GLU A 306 32.56 19.17 2.27
N THR A 307 33.64 18.96 3.03
CA THR A 307 33.70 19.33 4.43
C THR A 307 33.60 20.84 4.42
N ARG A 308 32.36 21.33 4.37
CA ARG A 308 32.05 22.74 4.53
C ARG A 308 32.24 23.02 6.00
N SER A 309 33.43 23.49 6.30
CA SER A 309 33.84 24.09 7.57
C SER A 309 33.39 25.55 7.69
N SER A 310 32.42 25.99 6.90
CA SER A 310 31.90 27.35 6.92
C SER A 310 30.38 27.35 6.90
N GLU A 311 29.79 28.16 7.78
CA GLU A 311 28.37 28.49 7.83
C GLU A 311 27.78 28.63 6.41
N PRO A 312 26.58 28.06 6.14
CA PRO A 312 25.91 28.29 4.87
C PRO A 312 25.69 29.78 4.67
N SER A 313 26.12 30.31 3.52
CA SER A 313 25.91 31.72 3.23
C SER A 313 24.42 32.04 3.09
N ALA A 314 24.01 33.29 3.34
CA ALA A 314 22.62 33.69 3.18
C ALA A 314 22.06 33.37 1.78
N GLU A 315 22.90 33.43 0.74
CA GLU A 315 22.53 33.07 -0.63
C GLU A 315 22.20 31.57 -0.80
N GLU A 316 22.84 30.70 -0.02
CA GLU A 316 22.61 29.26 -0.05
C GLU A 316 21.33 28.86 0.67
N ILE A 317 21.06 29.50 1.81
CA ILE A 317 19.78 29.34 2.53
C ILE A 317 18.63 29.83 1.66
N GLN A 318 18.80 30.98 0.97
CA GLN A 318 17.78 31.54 0.09
C GLN A 318 17.42 30.65 -1.11
N ALA A 319 18.34 29.78 -1.53
CA ALA A 319 18.10 28.86 -2.63
C ALA A 319 17.46 27.53 -2.19
N CYS A 320 17.24 27.30 -0.90
CA CYS A 320 16.72 26.03 -0.39
C CYS A 320 15.21 25.90 -0.57
N ASP A 321 14.77 24.76 -1.11
CA ASP A 321 13.36 24.37 -1.08
C ASP A 321 12.97 23.91 0.34
N ILE A 322 13.87 23.16 0.99
CA ILE A 322 13.71 22.63 2.34
C ILE A 322 14.89 23.06 3.20
N LEU A 323 14.61 23.67 4.35
CA LEU A 323 15.62 24.14 5.30
C LEU A 323 15.50 23.40 6.63
N ILE A 324 16.57 22.76 7.08
CA ILE A 324 16.64 22.13 8.39
C ILE A 324 17.22 23.16 9.39
N SER A 325 16.50 23.48 10.44
CA SER A 325 16.93 24.38 11.52
C SER A 325 17.26 23.56 12.77
N CYS A 326 18.47 23.72 13.31
CA CYS A 326 18.95 22.98 14.48
C CYS A 326 20.00 23.76 15.28
N SER A 327 20.28 23.37 16.52
CA SER A 327 21.42 23.93 17.26
C SER A 327 22.75 23.40 16.70
N GLU A 328 23.79 24.23 16.66
CA GLU A 328 25.16 23.80 16.32
C GLU A 328 25.68 22.65 17.20
N LEU A 329 25.19 22.55 18.44
CA LEU A 329 25.57 21.47 19.36
C LEU A 329 24.97 20.12 18.95
N ASP A 330 23.89 20.12 18.16
CA ASP A 330 23.22 18.90 17.73
C ASP A 330 23.98 18.12 16.65
N ASN A 331 24.90 18.78 15.93
CA ASN A 331 25.69 18.17 14.87
C ASN A 331 27.10 17.76 15.31
N GLN A 332 27.39 17.78 16.61
CA GLN A 332 28.68 17.29 17.10
C GLN A 332 28.79 15.77 16.96
N ALA A 333 29.88 15.31 16.34
CA ALA A 333 30.15 13.88 16.20
C ALA A 333 30.64 13.26 17.51
N PHE A 334 30.21 12.03 17.80
CA PHE A 334 30.64 11.29 19.00
C PHE A 334 32.11 10.84 18.96
N SER A 335 32.69 10.72 17.76
CA SER A 335 34.09 10.33 17.55
C SER A 335 34.86 11.36 16.72
N PRO A 336 36.16 11.61 16.98
CA PRO A 336 36.97 12.53 16.18
C PRO A 336 36.98 12.14 14.70
N GLY A 337 36.57 13.06 13.82
CA GLY A 337 36.46 12.83 12.37
C GLY A 337 35.20 12.08 11.93
N GLY A 338 34.28 11.76 12.84
CA GLY A 338 32.96 11.22 12.52
C GLY A 338 32.00 12.28 12.00
N GLU A 339 30.93 11.82 11.36
CA GLU A 339 29.82 12.67 10.93
C GLU A 339 28.83 12.94 12.08
N GLY A 340 28.31 14.16 12.15
CA GLY A 340 27.28 14.55 13.13
C GLY A 340 25.89 13.99 12.83
N TRP A 341 24.99 14.05 13.81
CA TRP A 341 23.62 13.55 13.66
C TRP A 341 22.83 14.34 12.60
N ILE A 342 22.97 15.67 12.58
CA ILE A 342 22.24 16.54 11.64
C ILE A 342 22.73 16.32 10.21
N SER A 343 24.05 16.17 9.98
CA SER A 343 24.59 15.88 8.65
C SER A 343 24.04 14.56 8.09
N ARG A 344 23.93 13.51 8.94
CA ARG A 344 23.30 12.24 8.55
C ARG A 344 21.82 12.41 8.24
N PHE A 345 21.08 13.07 9.13
CA PHE A 345 19.66 13.35 8.96
C PHE A 345 19.38 14.13 7.68
N HIS A 346 20.16 15.18 7.41
CA HIS A 346 20.11 15.98 6.18
C HIS A 346 20.33 15.13 4.93
N ARG A 347 21.40 14.33 4.89
CA ARG A 347 21.69 13.45 3.76
C ARG A 347 20.54 12.49 3.49
N ASN A 348 20.07 11.78 4.52
CA ASN A 348 19.06 10.74 4.37
C ASN A 348 17.69 11.33 3.98
N LEU A 349 17.30 12.45 4.59
CA LEU A 349 16.08 13.16 4.25
C LEU A 349 16.12 13.66 2.80
N LYS A 350 17.25 14.26 2.39
CA LYS A 350 17.44 14.75 1.01
C LYS A 350 17.26 13.62 0.00
N ILE A 351 17.98 12.52 0.17
CA ILE A 351 17.92 11.37 -0.74
C ILE A 351 16.47 10.88 -0.87
N ARG A 352 15.77 10.72 0.26
CA ARG A 352 14.42 10.16 0.24
C ARG A 352 13.39 11.10 -0.39
N VAL A 353 13.45 12.39 -0.08
CA VAL A 353 12.54 13.38 -0.65
C VAL A 353 12.76 13.53 -2.17
N GLU A 354 14.01 13.53 -2.65
CA GLU A 354 14.31 13.53 -4.09
C GLU A 354 13.77 12.26 -4.78
N GLN A 355 13.92 11.08 -4.16
CA GLN A 355 13.37 9.83 -4.70
C GLN A 355 11.83 9.83 -4.79
N LEU A 356 11.15 10.35 -3.77
CA LEU A 356 9.68 10.35 -3.69
C LEU A 356 9.04 11.39 -4.61
N THR A 357 9.71 12.52 -4.83
CA THR A 357 9.23 13.59 -5.71
C THR A 357 9.63 13.37 -7.17
N GLY A 358 10.75 12.70 -7.43
CA GLY A 358 11.35 12.59 -8.76
C GLY A 358 12.11 13.86 -9.19
N ASP A 359 12.25 14.83 -8.29
CA ASP A 359 12.88 16.13 -8.54
C ASP A 359 14.17 16.30 -7.75
N ARG A 360 15.11 17.09 -8.27
CA ARG A 360 16.26 17.56 -7.50
C ARG A 360 15.85 18.74 -6.64
N LEU A 361 15.59 18.49 -5.36
CA LEU A 361 15.22 19.51 -4.39
C LEU A 361 16.45 20.02 -3.64
N LYS A 362 16.53 21.33 -3.42
CA LYS A 362 17.61 21.92 -2.63
C LYS A 362 17.27 21.81 -1.15
N VAL A 363 17.75 20.76 -0.51
CA VAL A 363 17.69 20.59 0.95
C VAL A 363 18.97 21.16 1.54
N GLY A 364 18.85 22.17 2.41
CA GLY A 364 19.94 22.74 3.20
C GLY A 364 19.67 22.60 4.69
N PHE A 365 20.68 22.89 5.51
CA PHE A 365 20.51 23.02 6.96
C PHE A 365 21.23 24.27 7.47
N CYS A 366 20.72 24.88 8.54
CA CYS A 366 21.26 26.05 9.20
C CYS A 366 21.51 25.71 10.67
N GLU A 367 22.79 25.66 11.06
CA GLU A 367 23.22 25.48 12.43
C GLU A 367 23.15 26.80 13.18
N MET A 368 22.20 26.91 14.10
CA MET A 368 21.99 28.10 14.90
C MET A 368 22.92 28.08 16.12
N PRO A 369 23.52 29.24 16.47
CA PRO A 369 24.45 29.33 17.59
C PRO A 369 23.77 28.96 18.92
N ALA A 370 24.51 28.29 19.80
CA ALA A 370 23.98 27.89 21.10
C ALA A 370 23.94 29.05 22.11
N GLY A 371 22.95 29.02 23.01
CA GLY A 371 22.80 30.02 24.07
C GLY A 371 22.03 31.29 23.64
N ASP A 372 22.21 32.37 24.41
CA ASP A 372 21.48 33.64 24.26
C ASP A 372 22.07 34.58 23.20
N SER A 373 23.06 34.13 22.43
CA SER A 373 23.57 34.90 21.31
C SER A 373 22.48 35.03 20.24
N GLY A 374 21.84 36.19 20.21
CA GLY A 374 20.86 36.53 19.17
C GLY A 374 21.52 36.51 17.78
N VAL A 375 20.70 36.36 16.75
CA VAL A 375 21.15 36.30 15.36
C VAL A 375 20.80 37.58 14.62
N SER A 376 21.49 37.85 13.53
CA SER A 376 21.17 39.02 12.70
C SER A 376 19.77 38.90 12.09
N GLU A 377 19.04 40.02 12.06
CA GLU A 377 17.71 40.11 11.45
C GLU A 377 17.70 39.59 10.00
N ALA A 378 18.81 39.84 9.27
CA ALA A 378 19.01 39.39 7.90
C ALA A 378 19.04 37.86 7.76
N LEU A 379 19.64 37.14 8.72
CA LEU A 379 19.61 35.67 8.71
C LEU A 379 18.19 35.17 8.99
N LEU A 380 17.51 35.77 9.96
CA LEU A 380 16.13 35.42 10.29
C LEU A 380 15.19 35.66 9.09
N ASP A 381 15.35 36.76 8.35
CA ASP A 381 14.64 37.01 7.09
C ASP A 381 14.96 35.94 6.05
N THR A 382 16.23 35.54 5.94
CA THR A 382 16.67 34.52 4.97
C THR A 382 16.03 33.15 5.26
N VAL A 383 15.91 32.75 6.53
CA VAL A 383 15.24 31.49 6.92
C VAL A 383 13.80 31.43 6.42
N THR A 384 13.09 32.57 6.38
CA THR A 384 11.69 32.64 5.89
C THR A 384 11.54 32.45 4.38
N THR A 385 12.63 32.40 3.62
CA THR A 385 12.56 32.23 2.15
C THR A 385 12.35 30.79 1.71
N ALA A 386 12.67 29.82 2.57
CA ALA A 386 12.43 28.40 2.29
C ALA A 386 10.93 28.11 2.17
N LYS A 387 10.57 27.11 1.35
CA LYS A 387 9.17 26.64 1.23
C LYS A 387 8.80 25.74 2.40
N SER A 388 9.71 24.88 2.81
CA SER A 388 9.51 23.99 3.96
C SER A 388 10.63 24.15 4.96
N MET A 389 10.30 24.17 6.25
CA MET A 389 11.29 24.16 7.33
C MET A 389 11.13 22.92 8.21
N VAL A 390 12.23 22.25 8.51
CA VAL A 390 12.29 21.13 9.46
C VAL A 390 13.03 21.61 10.69
N THR A 391 12.33 21.74 11.82
CA THR A 391 12.96 22.14 13.09
C THR A 391 13.34 20.91 13.91
N VAL A 392 14.62 20.79 14.24
CA VAL A 392 15.16 19.68 15.06
C VAL A 392 15.22 20.11 16.52
N VAL A 393 14.28 19.59 17.31
CA VAL A 393 14.07 19.89 18.72
C VAL A 393 14.88 18.95 19.61
N SER A 394 15.60 19.56 20.55
CA SER A 394 16.52 18.93 21.52
C SER A 394 16.72 19.88 22.72
N PRO A 395 17.28 19.44 23.85
CA PRO A 395 17.63 20.34 24.94
C PRO A 395 18.62 21.46 24.55
N PRO A 396 19.61 21.24 23.64
CA PRO A 396 20.38 22.34 23.05
C PRO A 396 19.54 23.34 22.24
N PHE A 397 18.56 22.86 21.47
CA PHE A 397 17.67 23.72 20.68
C PHE A 397 16.88 24.68 21.57
N THR A 398 16.26 24.20 22.66
CA THR A 398 15.44 25.07 23.52
C THR A 398 16.25 26.05 24.35
N LYS A 399 17.59 25.88 24.39
CA LYS A 399 18.53 26.82 25.01
C LYS A 399 19.18 27.77 24.00
N SER A 400 18.83 27.67 22.72
CA SER A 400 19.34 28.54 21.67
C SER A 400 18.28 29.58 21.32
N LYS A 401 18.52 30.85 21.70
CA LYS A 401 17.63 31.95 21.33
C LYS A 401 17.49 32.09 19.81
N ALA A 402 18.57 31.78 19.09
CA ALA A 402 18.61 31.75 17.64
C ALA A 402 17.63 30.74 17.01
N CYS A 403 17.58 29.52 17.54
CA CYS A 403 16.63 28.49 17.13
C CYS A 403 15.17 28.92 17.36
N ILE A 404 14.91 29.51 18.53
CA ILE A 404 13.58 29.98 18.95
C ILE A 404 13.11 31.10 18.02
N ASP A 405 13.88 32.20 17.95
CA ASP A 405 13.56 33.38 17.15
C ASP A 405 13.38 33.00 15.66
N GLY A 406 14.22 32.10 15.14
CA GLY A 406 14.11 31.59 13.77
C GLY A 406 12.83 30.79 13.51
N THR A 407 12.41 29.98 14.49
CA THR A 407 11.19 29.17 14.40
C THR A 407 9.93 30.05 14.46
N GLU A 408 9.90 30.99 15.39
CA GLU A 408 8.80 31.95 15.56
C GLU A 408 8.63 32.85 14.32
N LYS A 409 9.74 33.33 13.75
CA LYS A 409 9.69 34.17 12.55
C LYS A 409 9.21 33.39 11.33
N TYR A 410 9.68 32.16 11.14
CA TYR A 410 9.21 31.30 10.06
C TYR A 410 7.72 31.00 10.21
N TRP A 411 7.27 30.64 11.42
CA TRP A 411 5.86 30.41 11.73
C TRP A 411 4.99 31.64 11.44
N SER A 412 5.43 32.83 11.86
CA SER A 412 4.73 34.08 11.57
C SER A 412 4.57 34.30 10.06
N SER A 413 5.60 33.98 9.26
CA SER A 413 5.53 34.07 7.80
C SER A 413 4.49 33.12 7.18
N ILE A 414 4.30 31.92 7.75
CA ILE A 414 3.25 30.98 7.33
C ILE A 414 1.86 31.57 7.63
N VAL A 415 1.67 32.12 8.82
CA VAL A 415 0.39 32.71 9.25
C VAL A 415 0.04 33.91 8.37
N ASP A 416 1.01 34.77 8.07
CA ASP A 416 0.82 35.93 7.21
C ASP A 416 0.44 35.54 5.76
N GLU A 417 1.13 34.55 5.18
CA GLU A 417 0.81 34.03 3.83
C GLU A 417 -0.53 33.30 3.78
N SER A 418 -0.89 32.61 4.87
CA SER A 418 -2.17 31.88 4.97
C SER A 418 -3.35 32.86 5.01
N ASN A 419 -3.21 33.96 5.75
CA ASN A 419 -4.20 35.04 5.78
C ASN A 419 -4.35 35.74 4.41
N ALA A 420 -3.28 35.74 3.59
CA ALA A 420 -3.30 36.22 2.22
C ALA A 420 -3.87 35.19 1.20
N GLY A 421 -4.20 33.97 1.63
CA GLY A 421 -4.75 32.91 0.79
C GLY A 421 -3.74 32.23 -0.14
N MET A 422 -2.44 32.33 0.15
CA MET A 422 -1.34 31.89 -0.72
C MET A 422 -0.34 30.92 -0.07
N SER A 423 -0.60 30.42 1.14
CA SER A 423 0.42 29.66 1.87
C SER A 423 0.70 28.30 1.24
N LEU A 424 1.87 28.21 0.60
CA LEU A 424 2.53 26.97 0.18
C LEU A 424 3.64 26.56 1.17
N LYS A 425 3.78 27.31 2.27
CA LYS A 425 4.82 27.07 3.26
C LYS A 425 4.40 26.03 4.30
N SER A 426 5.34 25.20 4.70
CA SER A 426 5.14 24.19 5.74
C SER A 426 6.28 24.16 6.76
N ILE A 427 5.97 23.73 7.98
CA ILE A 427 6.95 23.51 9.05
C ILE A 427 6.73 22.12 9.66
N TYR A 428 7.83 21.41 9.96
CA TYR A 428 7.80 20.06 10.54
C TYR A 428 8.65 20.01 11.80
N LYS A 429 8.11 19.39 12.85
CA LYS A 429 8.80 19.24 14.15
C LYS A 429 9.43 17.86 14.25
N VAL A 430 10.76 17.81 14.25
CA VAL A 430 11.55 16.59 14.51
C VAL A 430 12.06 16.65 15.93
N VAL A 431 11.77 15.62 16.74
CA VAL A 431 12.26 15.55 18.12
C VAL A 431 13.40 14.56 18.16
N LYS A 432 14.64 15.08 18.14
CA LYS A 432 15.87 14.28 18.26
C LYS A 432 16.02 13.73 19.67
N THR A 433 15.83 14.60 20.66
CA THR A 433 15.93 14.27 22.09
C THR A 433 14.72 14.90 22.80
N PRO A 434 13.98 14.17 23.64
CA PRO A 434 12.82 14.71 24.33
C PRO A 434 13.21 15.87 25.23
N VAL A 435 12.36 16.89 25.26
CA VAL A 435 12.51 18.09 26.08
C VAL A 435 11.35 18.14 27.08
N HIS A 436 11.61 18.59 28.30
CA HIS A 436 10.56 18.79 29.29
C HIS A 436 9.76 20.04 28.95
N GLU A 437 8.44 20.01 29.17
CA GLU A 437 7.56 21.17 28.89
C GLU A 437 8.01 22.45 29.62
N GLU A 438 8.60 22.30 30.81
CA GLU A 438 9.16 23.41 31.60
C GLU A 438 10.37 24.10 30.95
N ASP A 439 11.07 23.39 30.04
CA ASP A 439 12.24 23.88 29.32
C ASP A 439 11.89 24.51 27.96
N VAL A 440 10.60 24.55 27.58
CA VAL A 440 10.11 25.14 26.32
C VAL A 440 9.48 26.50 26.62
N ASP A 441 9.88 27.54 25.87
CA ASP A 441 9.26 28.86 25.98
C ASP A 441 7.76 28.82 25.63
N THR A 442 6.96 29.71 26.22
CA THR A 442 5.49 29.73 26.05
C THR A 442 5.06 29.98 24.60
N GLU A 443 5.77 30.84 23.85
CA GLU A 443 5.46 31.10 22.44
C GLU A 443 5.81 29.89 21.57
N LEU A 444 6.99 29.30 21.79
CA LEU A 444 7.44 28.10 21.10
C LEU A 444 6.54 26.89 21.39
N ASP A 445 6.08 26.72 22.62
CA ASP A 445 5.13 25.66 23.00
C ASP A 445 3.80 25.81 22.24
N THR A 446 3.32 27.05 22.09
CA THR A 446 2.11 27.35 21.31
C THR A 446 2.24 26.93 19.84
N ILE A 447 3.43 27.11 19.25
CA ILE A 447 3.73 26.64 17.88
C ILE A 447 3.79 25.12 17.86
N PHE A 448 4.57 24.52 18.76
CA PHE A 448 4.82 23.08 18.79
C PHE A 448 3.59 22.23 19.06
N ARG A 449 2.59 22.73 19.79
CA ARG A 449 1.29 22.07 19.96
C ARG A 449 0.48 22.00 18.66
N GLN A 450 0.76 22.88 17.71
CA GLN A 450 0.09 22.89 16.39
C GLN A 450 0.77 21.98 15.37
N LEU A 451 1.89 21.34 15.72
CA LEU A 451 2.66 20.48 14.81
C LEU A 451 2.60 19.02 15.24
N LEU A 452 2.62 18.12 14.26
CA LEU A 452 2.95 16.71 14.51
C LEU A 452 4.44 16.58 14.79
N ALA A 453 4.78 15.73 15.76
CA ALA A 453 6.16 15.47 16.15
C ALA A 453 6.65 14.14 15.54
N TYR A 454 7.77 14.19 14.83
CA TYR A 454 8.50 12.98 14.40
C TYR A 454 9.58 12.68 15.44
N GLU A 455 9.31 11.67 16.27
CA GLU A 455 10.17 11.30 17.40
C GLU A 455 11.29 10.34 16.94
N PHE A 456 12.54 10.80 17.08
CA PHE A 456 13.75 10.04 16.78
C PHE A 456 14.40 9.46 18.06
N TYR A 457 13.59 9.05 19.02
CA TYR A 457 14.05 8.46 20.27
C TYR A 457 13.06 7.40 20.77
N ASP A 458 13.53 6.53 21.66
CA ASP A 458 12.71 5.62 22.45
C ASP A 458 13.07 5.73 23.95
N ARG A 459 12.16 5.27 24.82
CA ARG A 459 12.39 5.15 26.26
C ARG A 459 12.46 3.67 26.62
N ASP A 460 13.60 3.28 27.17
CA ASP A 460 13.81 1.92 27.67
C ASP A 460 12.75 1.56 28.72
N ALA A 461 12.00 0.48 28.50
CA ALA A 461 10.84 0.13 29.32
C ALA A 461 11.18 -0.20 30.79
N GLU A 462 12.41 -0.64 31.08
CA GLU A 462 12.85 -1.01 32.42
C GLU A 462 13.54 0.15 33.16
N THR A 463 14.31 0.96 32.43
CA THR A 463 15.17 2.00 33.01
C THR A 463 14.66 3.41 32.78
N ASN A 464 13.63 3.59 31.95
CA ASN A 464 13.08 4.85 31.47
C ASN A 464 14.15 5.79 30.87
N ARG A 465 15.29 5.25 30.45
CA ARG A 465 16.37 6.01 29.81
C ARG A 465 16.00 6.27 28.36
N VAL A 466 16.20 7.51 27.94
CA VAL A 466 16.06 7.92 26.55
C VAL A 466 17.21 7.34 25.75
N ARG A 467 16.87 6.69 24.62
CA ARG A 467 17.82 6.25 23.60
C ARG A 467 17.46 6.93 22.29
N GLU A 468 18.35 7.76 21.78
CA GLU A 468 18.20 8.37 20.46
C GLU A 468 18.33 7.29 19.38
N PHE A 469 17.55 7.42 18.31
CA PHE A 469 17.73 6.61 17.14
C PHE A 469 19.00 7.06 16.42
N ASP A 470 19.92 6.13 16.26
CA ASP A 470 21.18 6.36 15.59
C ASP A 470 21.58 5.07 14.86
N GLU A 471 21.96 5.21 13.60
CA GLU A 471 22.42 4.14 12.71
C GLU A 471 23.59 3.34 13.32
N SER A 472 24.37 3.92 14.23
CA SER A 472 25.51 3.29 14.89
C SER A 472 25.14 2.39 16.08
N HIS A 473 23.88 2.38 16.52
CA HIS A 473 23.44 1.69 17.75
C HIS A 473 22.69 0.36 17.49
N GLY A 474 23.08 -0.38 16.45
CA GLY A 474 22.54 -1.70 16.12
C GLY A 474 21.35 -1.67 15.16
N ASP A 475 21.03 -2.83 14.57
CA ASP A 475 20.12 -2.96 13.43
C ASP A 475 18.69 -2.45 13.70
N GLU A 476 18.18 -2.64 14.93
CA GLU A 476 16.83 -2.20 15.30
C GLU A 476 16.72 -0.67 15.42
N ALA A 477 17.73 -0.01 16.02
CA ALA A 477 17.76 1.45 16.14
C ALA A 477 17.94 2.12 14.78
N ALA A 478 18.77 1.53 13.92
CA ALA A 478 18.91 1.95 12.53
C ALA A 478 17.59 1.81 11.75
N GLN A 479 16.88 0.69 11.90
CA GLN A 479 15.57 0.50 11.27
C GLN A 479 14.58 1.59 11.69
N ARG A 480 14.43 1.83 13.00
CA ARG A 480 13.49 2.85 13.51
C ARG A 480 13.87 4.27 13.05
N TYR A 481 15.16 4.57 12.97
CA TYR A 481 15.65 5.83 12.43
C TYR A 481 15.15 6.05 10.99
N TYR A 482 15.38 5.08 10.10
CA TYR A 482 14.98 5.19 8.70
C TYR A 482 13.46 5.20 8.51
N GLU A 483 12.73 4.45 9.34
CA GLU A 483 11.26 4.52 9.37
C GLU A 483 10.78 5.95 9.61
N ARG A 484 11.41 6.69 10.54
CA ARG A 484 11.03 8.09 10.81
C ARG A 484 11.47 9.08 9.72
N ILE A 485 12.62 8.86 9.09
CA ILE A 485 13.03 9.62 7.90
C ILE A 485 11.99 9.46 6.80
N TYR A 486 11.51 8.24 6.58
CA TYR A 486 10.54 7.93 5.55
C TYR A 486 9.22 8.67 5.76
N ASP A 487 8.70 8.67 6.99
CA ASP A 487 7.44 9.33 7.36
C ASP A 487 7.49 10.82 7.04
N LEU A 488 8.58 11.47 7.49
CA LEU A 488 8.81 12.89 7.25
C LEU A 488 9.01 13.18 5.76
N ALA A 489 9.79 12.36 5.05
CA ALA A 489 10.06 12.54 3.64
C ALA A 489 8.78 12.44 2.79
N TYR A 490 7.87 11.53 3.14
CA TYR A 490 6.59 11.40 2.46
C TYR A 490 5.71 12.63 2.64
N GLU A 491 5.59 13.13 3.87
CA GLU A 491 4.77 14.30 4.16
C GLU A 491 5.31 15.57 3.50
N ILE A 492 6.64 15.73 3.48
CA ILE A 492 7.31 16.81 2.71
C ILE A 492 7.03 16.65 1.22
N SER A 493 7.17 15.44 0.68
CA SER A 493 7.00 15.18 -0.76
C SER A 493 5.56 15.43 -1.22
N ASP A 494 4.56 15.07 -0.42
CA ASP A 494 3.14 15.35 -0.71
C ASP A 494 2.88 16.87 -0.72
N GLN A 495 3.44 17.63 0.24
CA GLN A 495 3.31 19.09 0.22
C GLN A 495 4.01 19.72 -1.01
N VAL A 496 5.21 19.25 -1.36
CA VAL A 496 5.92 19.71 -2.56
C VAL A 496 5.11 19.41 -3.82
N LYS A 497 4.49 18.22 -3.92
CA LYS A 497 3.63 17.86 -5.06
C LYS A 497 2.38 18.72 -5.13
N ARG A 498 1.69 18.94 -4.01
CA ARG A 498 0.51 19.84 -3.94
C ARG A 498 0.85 21.27 -4.35
N ALA A 499 2.02 21.77 -3.96
CA ALA A 499 2.48 23.10 -4.36
C ALA A 499 2.71 23.20 -5.88
N LYS A 500 3.16 22.11 -6.52
CA LYS A 500 3.32 22.04 -7.97
C LYS A 500 2.00 21.89 -8.73
N ASP A 501 1.06 21.11 -8.19
CA ASP A 501 -0.29 20.96 -8.77
C ASP A 501 -1.07 22.29 -8.73
N TYR A 502 -0.77 23.18 -7.77
CA TYR A 502 -1.29 24.54 -7.73
C TYR A 502 -0.80 25.43 -8.90
N ASP A 503 0.38 25.15 -9.47
CA ASP A 503 0.93 25.83 -10.65
C ASP A 503 0.48 25.18 -11.97
N HIS A 504 -0.06 23.96 -11.92
CA HIS A 504 -0.48 23.17 -13.08
C HIS A 504 -1.88 22.57 -12.88
N LEU A 505 -2.93 23.39 -13.08
CA LEU A 505 -4.28 22.90 -13.33
C LEU A 505 -4.37 22.26 -14.73
N ASP A 506 -3.71 21.12 -14.95
CA ASP A 506 -4.04 20.23 -16.05
C ASP A 506 -3.56 18.78 -15.80
N SER A 507 -4.31 17.82 -16.36
CA SER A 507 -4.01 16.38 -16.49
C SER A 507 -4.43 15.39 -15.37
N GLY A 508 -5.73 15.16 -15.25
CA GLY A 508 -6.35 13.97 -15.84
C GLY A 508 -5.76 12.56 -15.64
N SER A 509 -5.17 12.19 -14.49
CA SER A 509 -4.85 10.80 -14.18
C SER A 509 -5.31 10.39 -12.78
N PHE A 510 -6.55 9.87 -12.68
CA PHE A 510 -7.03 9.22 -11.45
C PHE A 510 -6.78 7.71 -11.53
N SER A 511 -5.62 7.26 -11.07
CA SER A 511 -5.34 5.82 -10.89
C SER A 511 -5.68 5.30 -9.48
N LYS A 512 -6.03 6.18 -8.53
CA LYS A 512 -6.37 5.85 -7.13
C LYS A 512 -7.42 6.81 -6.56
N ILE A 513 -8.39 6.31 -5.78
CA ILE A 513 -9.28 7.17 -4.98
C ILE A 513 -8.46 7.78 -3.84
N ARG A 514 -8.42 9.10 -3.77
CA ARG A 514 -7.93 9.83 -2.60
C ARG A 514 -9.04 9.95 -1.56
N LYS A 515 -8.73 9.73 -0.28
CA LYS A 515 -9.68 9.79 0.85
C LYS A 515 -9.10 10.66 1.96
N ASN A 516 -9.97 11.36 2.69
CA ASN A 516 -9.66 12.02 3.95
C ASN A 516 -10.02 11.05 5.09
N ILE A 517 -9.03 10.54 5.79
CA ILE A 517 -9.18 9.49 6.80
C ILE A 517 -8.94 10.10 8.17
N TYR A 518 -9.89 9.97 9.09
CA TYR A 518 -9.63 10.23 10.49
C TYR A 518 -9.10 8.95 11.14
N LEU A 519 -7.81 8.91 11.49
CA LEU A 519 -7.18 7.83 12.24
C LEU A 519 -7.04 8.23 13.71
N ALA A 520 -7.94 7.74 14.55
CA ALA A 520 -8.03 8.13 15.96
C ALA A 520 -6.71 7.86 16.71
N GLU A 521 -6.37 8.74 17.66
CA GLU A 521 -5.31 8.47 18.62
C GLU A 521 -5.62 7.20 19.43
N THR A 522 -4.58 6.43 19.71
CA THR A 522 -4.69 5.11 20.35
C THR A 522 -3.90 5.06 21.66
N THR A 523 -3.96 3.91 22.31
CA THR A 523 -3.25 3.64 23.55
C THR A 523 -1.80 3.26 23.26
N ALA A 524 -0.91 3.44 24.25
CA ALA A 524 0.54 3.27 24.05
C ALA A 524 0.94 1.89 23.48
N ASP A 525 0.16 0.85 23.77
CA ASP A 525 0.34 -0.52 23.27
C ASP A 525 0.02 -0.73 21.78
N LEU A 526 -0.63 0.25 21.12
CA LEU A 526 -0.93 0.22 19.69
C LEU A 526 -0.33 1.41 18.93
N LYS A 527 0.53 2.21 19.57
CA LYS A 527 1.07 3.44 18.97
C LYS A 527 1.85 3.11 17.69
N GLU A 528 2.67 2.05 17.70
CA GLU A 528 3.46 1.63 16.53
C GLU A 528 2.60 1.12 15.37
N GLU A 529 1.58 0.31 15.67
CA GLU A 529 0.62 -0.21 14.68
C GLU A 529 -0.20 0.92 14.04
N ARG A 530 -0.63 1.90 14.85
CA ARG A 530 -1.31 3.09 14.34
C ARG A 530 -0.41 3.89 13.41
N GLU A 531 0.84 4.15 13.80
CA GLU A 531 1.76 4.86 12.93
C GLU A 531 2.05 4.06 11.65
N ARG A 532 2.11 2.73 11.73
CA ARG A 532 2.17 1.87 10.53
C ARG A 532 0.96 2.06 9.60
N LEU A 533 -0.27 2.08 10.14
CA LEU A 533 -1.46 2.37 9.35
C LEU A 533 -1.43 3.76 8.73
N ARG A 534 -1.03 4.78 9.50
CA ARG A 534 -0.90 6.15 9.02
C ARG A 534 0.02 6.21 7.80
N ARG A 535 1.19 5.58 7.89
CA ARG A 535 2.19 5.51 6.82
C ARG A 535 1.63 4.89 5.55
N GLU A 536 1.00 3.73 5.67
CA GLU A 536 0.42 3.04 4.51
C GLU A 536 -0.67 3.86 3.83
N PHE A 537 -1.54 4.53 4.60
CA PHE A 537 -2.56 5.40 4.02
C PHE A 537 -1.96 6.61 3.31
N LEU A 538 -0.93 7.22 3.90
CA LEU A 538 -0.18 8.28 3.25
C LEU A 538 0.43 7.77 1.95
N GLU A 539 1.15 6.64 1.94
CA GLU A 539 1.72 6.00 0.73
C GLU A 539 0.69 5.75 -0.38
N GLN A 540 -0.54 5.44 0.00
CA GLN A 540 -1.65 5.25 -0.93
C GLN A 540 -2.22 6.56 -1.49
N GLY A 541 -1.76 7.72 -1.00
CA GLY A 541 -2.15 9.06 -1.44
C GLY A 541 -3.31 9.67 -0.66
N HIS A 542 -3.76 9.03 0.42
CA HIS A 542 -4.84 9.53 1.28
C HIS A 542 -4.35 10.66 2.20
N ILE A 543 -5.27 11.49 2.67
CA ILE A 543 -4.99 12.52 3.68
C ILE A 543 -5.39 11.94 5.04
N VAL A 544 -4.47 11.93 6.01
CA VAL A 544 -4.73 11.35 7.34
C VAL A 544 -4.78 12.43 8.41
N TYR A 545 -5.91 12.49 9.11
CA TYR A 545 -6.15 13.33 10.28
C TYR A 545 -6.08 12.50 11.58
N PRO A 546 -5.74 13.10 12.74
CA PRO A 546 -5.34 14.49 12.89
C PRO A 546 -4.00 14.79 12.18
N ASP A 547 -3.89 15.99 11.63
CA ASP A 547 -2.70 16.51 10.93
C ASP A 547 -1.87 17.46 11.82
N ARG A 548 -2.29 17.63 13.08
CA ARG A 548 -1.59 18.32 14.16
C ARG A 548 -1.83 17.59 15.48
N SER A 549 -1.01 17.87 16.50
CA SER A 549 -1.19 17.28 17.83
C SER A 549 -2.56 17.67 18.42
N LEU A 550 -3.21 16.74 19.11
CA LEU A 550 -4.46 17.03 19.79
C LEU A 550 -4.19 17.86 21.07
N PRO A 551 -5.03 18.87 21.38
CA PRO A 551 -4.92 19.64 22.62
C PRO A 551 -4.94 18.75 23.87
N THR A 552 -4.26 19.16 24.94
CA THR A 552 -4.25 18.42 26.21
C THR A 552 -5.45 18.73 27.11
N GLU A 553 -6.19 19.80 26.86
CA GLU A 553 -7.42 20.16 27.57
C GLU A 553 -8.65 19.50 26.91
N ALA A 554 -9.55 18.93 27.72
CA ALA A 554 -10.67 18.12 27.24
C ALA A 554 -11.65 18.87 26.32
N ALA A 555 -11.92 20.15 26.59
CA ALA A 555 -12.86 20.97 25.82
C ALA A 555 -12.29 21.33 24.44
N GLU A 556 -11.03 21.75 24.40
CA GLU A 556 -10.32 22.07 23.16
C GLU A 556 -10.09 20.81 22.32
N LEU A 557 -9.70 19.70 22.96
CA LEU A 557 -9.55 18.39 22.30
C LEU A 557 -10.86 17.98 21.62
N SER A 558 -11.98 18.07 22.32
CA SER A 558 -13.28 17.71 21.76
C SER A 558 -13.60 18.53 20.52
N SER A 559 -13.35 19.84 20.56
CA SER A 559 -13.57 20.76 19.45
C SER A 559 -12.67 20.44 18.24
N ALA A 560 -11.39 20.16 18.49
CA ALA A 560 -10.43 19.78 17.45
C ALA A 560 -10.80 18.45 16.78
N VAL A 561 -11.21 17.45 17.57
CA VAL A 561 -11.64 16.14 17.06
C VAL A 561 -12.89 16.28 16.19
N GLU A 562 -13.87 17.08 16.60
CA GLU A 562 -15.06 17.38 15.80
C GLU A 562 -14.69 18.06 14.48
N GLU A 563 -13.78 19.03 14.51
CA GLU A 563 -13.27 19.72 13.32
C GLU A 563 -12.65 18.71 12.33
N PHE A 564 -11.72 17.85 12.78
CA PHE A 564 -11.07 16.88 11.90
C PHE A 564 -12.03 15.86 11.33
N MET A 565 -12.85 15.21 12.17
CA MET A 565 -13.82 14.23 11.71
C MET A 565 -14.85 14.84 10.74
N SER A 566 -15.13 16.15 10.85
CA SER A 566 -16.01 16.85 9.91
C SER A 566 -15.46 16.91 8.48
N LYS A 567 -14.13 16.96 8.31
CA LYS A 567 -13.42 17.02 7.02
C LYS A 567 -13.16 15.64 6.39
N CYS A 568 -13.32 14.57 7.16
CA CYS A 568 -12.97 13.21 6.74
C CYS A 568 -14.10 12.48 6.03
N ASP A 569 -13.76 11.61 5.08
CA ASP A 569 -14.69 10.70 4.41
C ASP A 569 -15.02 9.50 5.28
N LEU A 570 -14.07 9.04 6.09
CA LEU A 570 -14.23 7.88 6.98
C LEU A 570 -13.44 8.05 8.28
N ILE A 571 -13.85 7.28 9.30
CA ILE A 571 -13.28 7.30 10.64
C ILE A 571 -12.76 5.89 10.97
N ILE A 572 -11.51 5.77 11.42
CA ILE A 572 -10.88 4.53 11.88
C ILE A 572 -10.47 4.71 13.35
N GLN A 573 -10.89 3.79 14.20
CA GLN A 573 -10.62 3.80 15.64
C GLN A 573 -9.95 2.49 16.08
N PRO A 574 -8.61 2.44 16.14
CA PRO A 574 -7.89 1.35 16.78
C PRO A 574 -8.09 1.41 18.29
N VAL A 575 -8.45 0.29 18.92
CA VAL A 575 -8.73 0.19 20.35
C VAL A 575 -7.82 -0.85 20.99
N GLY A 576 -6.93 -0.40 21.88
CA GLY A 576 -5.97 -1.24 22.59
C GLY A 576 -6.41 -1.64 24.00
N ALA A 577 -5.50 -2.27 24.72
CA ALA A 577 -5.73 -2.92 26.01
C ALA A 577 -5.72 -1.94 27.19
N ARG A 578 -5.12 -0.76 27.03
CA ARG A 578 -4.99 0.26 28.10
C ARG A 578 -6.10 1.31 28.00
N TYR A 579 -6.39 2.01 29.10
CA TYR A 579 -7.43 3.06 29.10
C TYR A 579 -7.03 4.33 28.33
N GLY A 580 -5.72 4.59 28.25
CA GLY A 580 -5.16 5.76 27.58
C GLY A 580 -5.10 7.00 28.48
N PHE A 581 -4.59 8.08 27.91
CA PHE A 581 -4.44 9.38 28.59
C PHE A 581 -5.81 10.05 28.81
N VAL A 582 -5.98 10.69 29.98
CA VAL A 582 -7.15 11.52 30.31
C VAL A 582 -6.72 12.98 30.20
N PRO A 583 -7.30 13.77 29.29
CA PRO A 583 -6.96 15.17 29.13
C PRO A 583 -7.34 16.00 30.37
N GLU A 584 -6.66 17.12 30.53
CA GLU A 584 -6.89 18.06 31.63
C GLU A 584 -8.33 18.57 31.62
N GLY A 585 -8.92 18.66 32.81
CA GLY A 585 -10.33 19.05 32.97
C GLY A 585 -11.36 18.01 32.51
N GLY A 586 -10.94 16.81 32.09
CA GLY A 586 -11.82 15.71 31.66
C GLY A 586 -11.90 14.53 32.63
N GLU A 587 -12.93 13.70 32.48
CA GLU A 587 -13.10 12.42 33.20
C GLU A 587 -12.90 11.19 32.30
N GLU A 588 -12.96 11.39 30.98
CA GLU A 588 -12.89 10.36 29.93
C GLU A 588 -11.51 10.35 29.29
N SER A 589 -11.02 9.19 28.83
CA SER A 589 -9.78 9.16 28.05
C SER A 589 -9.95 9.79 26.66
N VAL A 590 -8.85 10.18 26.02
CA VAL A 590 -8.85 10.67 24.63
C VAL A 590 -9.59 9.71 23.69
N LEU A 591 -9.38 8.40 23.87
CA LEU A 591 -10.04 7.36 23.07
C LEU A 591 -11.56 7.39 23.25
N MET A 592 -12.05 7.56 24.49
CA MET A 592 -13.48 7.66 24.78
C MET A 592 -14.11 8.95 24.22
N ILE A 593 -13.41 10.09 24.33
CA ILE A 593 -13.87 11.37 23.77
C ILE A 593 -14.01 11.25 22.25
N GLN A 594 -12.97 10.74 21.57
CA GLN A 594 -13.00 10.49 20.13
C GLN A 594 -14.13 9.52 19.76
N ASN A 595 -14.38 8.48 20.57
CA ASN A 595 -15.46 7.52 20.36
C ASN A 595 -16.84 8.18 20.41
N ARG A 596 -17.11 8.95 21.48
CA ARG A 596 -18.36 9.68 21.68
C ARG A 596 -18.66 10.64 20.52
N ILE A 597 -17.65 11.38 20.07
CA ILE A 597 -17.79 12.30 18.93
C ILE A 597 -18.05 11.54 17.63
N ALA A 598 -17.28 10.47 17.37
CA ALA A 598 -17.45 9.64 16.18
C ALA A 598 -18.87 9.04 16.10
N ARG A 599 -19.44 8.60 17.24
CA ARG A 599 -20.82 8.11 17.33
C ARG A 599 -21.84 9.17 16.89
N ASN A 600 -21.69 10.39 17.40
CA ASN A 600 -22.58 11.50 17.06
C ASN A 600 -22.50 11.86 15.57
N ILE A 601 -21.28 11.93 15.02
CA ILE A 601 -21.07 12.25 13.60
C ILE A 601 -21.60 11.14 12.69
N THR A 602 -21.36 9.87 13.04
CA THR A 602 -21.84 8.73 12.25
C THR A 602 -23.38 8.71 12.22
N ALA A 603 -24.03 8.94 13.36
CA ALA A 603 -25.48 8.99 13.44
C ALA A 603 -26.10 10.17 12.67
N ALA A 604 -25.43 11.33 12.65
CA ALA A 604 -25.97 12.54 12.00
C ALA A 604 -25.64 12.66 10.51
N LYS A 605 -24.47 12.19 10.08
CA LYS A 605 -23.91 12.43 8.73
C LYS A 605 -23.65 11.15 7.91
N SER A 606 -24.04 9.98 8.42
CA SER A 606 -23.85 8.67 7.76
C SER A 606 -22.40 8.37 7.32
N LYS A 607 -21.40 8.93 8.00
CA LYS A 607 -19.98 8.68 7.67
C LYS A 607 -19.57 7.26 8.08
N PRO A 608 -18.88 6.48 7.22
CA PRO A 608 -18.33 5.19 7.59
C PRO A 608 -17.39 5.29 8.78
N ARG A 609 -17.58 4.40 9.76
CA ARG A 609 -16.79 4.32 10.98
C ARG A 609 -16.36 2.88 11.22
N TYR A 610 -15.06 2.66 11.29
CA TYR A 610 -14.42 1.38 11.56
C TYR A 610 -13.84 1.39 12.96
N VAL A 611 -14.29 0.48 13.79
CA VAL A 611 -13.70 0.26 15.13
C VAL A 611 -12.94 -1.05 15.06
N TRP A 612 -11.61 -0.99 15.26
CA TRP A 612 -10.76 -2.16 15.22
C TRP A 612 -10.24 -2.50 16.61
N MET A 613 -10.27 -3.78 16.95
CA MET A 613 -9.67 -4.32 18.17
C MET A 613 -9.17 -5.74 17.92
N ALA A 614 -8.05 -6.11 18.53
CA ALA A 614 -7.54 -7.48 18.45
C ALA A 614 -8.59 -8.49 18.94
N ARG A 615 -8.67 -9.65 18.27
CA ARG A 615 -9.67 -10.70 18.57
C ARG A 615 -9.60 -11.19 20.02
N ASP A 616 -8.39 -11.26 20.52
CA ASP A 616 -7.96 -11.79 21.81
C ASP A 616 -7.47 -10.69 22.76
N LEU A 617 -7.96 -9.46 22.56
CA LEU A 617 -7.64 -8.31 23.40
C LEU A 617 -7.94 -8.59 24.89
N VAL A 618 -6.88 -8.67 25.69
CA VAL A 618 -6.95 -8.83 27.15
C VAL A 618 -6.87 -7.45 27.80
N VAL A 619 -7.88 -7.11 28.61
CA VAL A 619 -7.98 -5.81 29.29
C VAL A 619 -7.98 -6.01 30.80
N GLU A 620 -7.01 -5.41 31.48
CA GLU A 620 -6.89 -5.46 32.95
C GLU A 620 -7.60 -4.28 33.64
N ASP A 621 -7.55 -3.09 33.04
CA ASP A 621 -8.16 -1.88 33.61
C ASP A 621 -9.69 -1.95 33.54
N GLY A 622 -10.35 -1.73 34.68
CA GLY A 622 -11.81 -1.84 34.79
C GLY A 622 -12.58 -0.82 33.95
N ARG A 623 -12.06 0.41 33.77
CA ARG A 623 -12.69 1.44 32.93
C ARG A 623 -12.53 1.08 31.46
N GLN A 624 -11.35 0.61 31.06
CA GLN A 624 -11.14 0.16 29.68
C GLN A 624 -11.99 -1.06 29.35
N LYS A 625 -12.19 -1.97 30.31
CA LYS A 625 -13.05 -3.14 30.14
C LYS A 625 -14.49 -2.73 29.87
N GLN A 626 -15.03 -1.76 30.63
CA GLN A 626 -16.35 -1.20 30.41
C GLN A 626 -16.46 -0.54 29.03
N PHE A 627 -15.44 0.20 28.60
CA PHE A 627 -15.41 0.81 27.28
C PHE A 627 -15.42 -0.23 26.14
N VAL A 628 -14.61 -1.29 26.25
CA VAL A 628 -14.58 -2.38 25.26
C VAL A 628 -15.89 -3.17 25.25
N GLU A 629 -16.50 -3.42 26.40
CA GLU A 629 -17.83 -4.05 26.51
C GLU A 629 -18.91 -3.18 25.85
N MET A 630 -18.90 -1.86 26.09
CA MET A 630 -19.80 -0.91 25.43
C MET A 630 -19.67 -0.97 23.90
N LEU A 631 -18.45 -1.06 23.35
CA LEU A 631 -18.23 -1.17 21.91
C LEU A 631 -18.72 -2.51 21.33
N ARG A 632 -18.63 -3.59 22.12
CA ARG A 632 -19.13 -4.91 21.71
C ARG A 632 -20.65 -5.00 21.73
N GLU A 633 -21.29 -4.26 22.62
CA GLU A 633 -22.74 -4.17 22.74
C GLU A 633 -23.35 -3.10 21.82
N GLU A 634 -22.52 -2.27 21.18
CA GLU A 634 -22.99 -1.30 20.19
C GLU A 634 -23.66 -2.05 19.02
N PRO A 635 -24.96 -1.80 18.74
CA PRO A 635 -25.69 -2.60 17.77
C PRO A 635 -25.06 -2.50 16.38
N ALA A 636 -24.74 -3.65 15.77
CA ALA A 636 -24.35 -3.75 14.35
C ALA A 636 -25.41 -3.19 13.38
N THR A 637 -26.58 -2.78 13.89
CA THR A 637 -27.68 -2.14 13.17
C THR A 637 -27.51 -0.62 13.00
N CYS A 638 -26.50 0.02 13.61
CA CYS A 638 -26.17 1.41 13.30
C CYS A 638 -25.56 1.50 11.90
N LYS A 639 -26.34 1.99 10.91
CA LYS A 639 -25.86 2.23 9.54
C LYS A 639 -24.51 2.96 9.56
N GLY A 640 -23.51 2.37 8.91
CA GLY A 640 -22.18 2.98 8.74
C GLY A 640 -21.14 2.62 9.81
N VAL A 641 -21.47 1.84 10.85
CA VAL A 641 -20.48 1.38 11.85
C VAL A 641 -20.08 -0.07 11.59
N GLU A 642 -18.78 -0.34 11.54
CA GLU A 642 -18.22 -1.68 11.37
C GLU A 642 -17.21 -2.00 12.46
N LEU A 643 -17.49 -3.05 13.24
CA LEU A 643 -16.63 -3.53 14.31
C LEU A 643 -15.78 -4.70 13.80
N VAL A 644 -14.49 -4.45 13.59
CA VAL A 644 -13.51 -5.44 13.12
C VAL A 644 -12.78 -6.04 14.32
N ARG A 645 -12.98 -7.34 14.55
CA ARG A 645 -12.41 -8.10 15.68
C ARG A 645 -11.46 -9.18 15.17
N ASP A 646 -10.41 -8.74 14.50
CA ASP A 646 -9.48 -9.61 13.79
C ASP A 646 -8.10 -8.95 13.68
N SER A 647 -7.23 -9.50 12.83
CA SER A 647 -5.97 -8.87 12.46
C SER A 647 -6.19 -7.47 11.87
N ILE A 648 -5.18 -6.61 11.99
CA ILE A 648 -5.20 -5.27 11.40
C ILE A 648 -5.15 -5.35 9.86
N GLU A 649 -4.61 -6.44 9.32
CA GLU A 649 -4.60 -6.78 7.90
C GLU A 649 -6.03 -6.96 7.36
N ASN A 650 -6.92 -7.62 8.11
CA ASN A 650 -8.30 -7.80 7.69
C ASN A 650 -9.06 -6.46 7.65
N LEU A 651 -8.75 -5.52 8.54
CA LEU A 651 -9.25 -4.14 8.43
C LEU A 651 -8.81 -3.50 7.11
N LYS A 652 -7.54 -3.67 6.71
CA LYS A 652 -6.99 -3.11 5.47
C LYS A 652 -7.64 -3.73 4.24
N GLU A 653 -7.76 -5.06 4.19
CA GLU A 653 -8.42 -5.76 3.09
C GLU A 653 -9.86 -5.29 2.92
N LEU A 654 -10.56 -5.07 4.02
CA LEU A 654 -11.93 -4.57 4.03
C LEU A 654 -12.00 -3.15 3.46
N LEU A 655 -11.13 -2.25 3.90
CA LEU A 655 -11.05 -0.88 3.38
C LEU A 655 -10.74 -0.88 1.88
N GLU A 656 -9.78 -1.68 1.43
CA GLU A 656 -9.40 -1.81 0.03
C GLU A 656 -10.54 -2.36 -0.83
N GLN A 657 -11.23 -3.41 -0.37
CA GLN A 657 -12.41 -3.95 -1.07
C GLN A 657 -13.49 -2.88 -1.25
N ARG A 658 -13.73 -2.04 -0.23
CA ARG A 658 -14.69 -0.93 -0.34
C ARG A 658 -14.24 0.15 -1.30
N TRP A 659 -12.96 0.53 -1.28
CA TRP A 659 -12.42 1.51 -2.23
C TRP A 659 -12.47 0.99 -3.66
N GLN A 660 -12.22 -0.29 -3.89
CA GLN A 660 -12.33 -0.90 -5.22
C GLN A 660 -13.79 -0.96 -5.69
N ALA A 661 -14.73 -1.34 -4.83
CA ALA A 661 -16.15 -1.31 -5.18
C ALA A 661 -16.62 0.12 -5.53
N GLU A 662 -16.12 1.13 -4.82
CA GLU A 662 -16.39 2.54 -5.11
C GLU A 662 -15.70 3.01 -6.42
N LEU A 663 -14.48 2.53 -6.71
CA LEU A 663 -13.81 2.77 -7.99
C LEU A 663 -14.59 2.14 -9.14
N GLU A 664 -15.07 0.92 -8.98
CA GLU A 664 -15.82 0.19 -9.99
C GLU A 664 -17.18 0.83 -10.25
N SER A 665 -17.88 1.30 -9.22
CA SER A 665 -19.13 2.07 -9.39
C SER A 665 -18.87 3.40 -10.11
N LEU A 666 -17.82 4.14 -9.74
CA LEU A 666 -17.42 5.37 -10.43
C LEU A 666 -16.98 5.12 -11.88
N LYS A 667 -16.30 3.99 -12.14
CA LYS A 667 -15.91 3.57 -13.50
C LYS A 667 -17.11 3.16 -14.33
N GLN A 668 -18.09 2.47 -13.76
CA GLN A 668 -19.34 2.12 -14.44
C GLN A 668 -20.11 3.39 -14.84
N VAL A 669 -20.18 4.39 -13.95
CA VAL A 669 -20.72 5.72 -14.26
C VAL A 669 -19.90 6.42 -15.37
N ARG A 670 -18.58 6.23 -15.42
CA ARG A 670 -17.70 6.78 -16.48
C ARG A 670 -17.81 6.08 -17.83
N THR A 671 -17.90 4.76 -17.88
CA THR A 671 -18.10 4.00 -19.14
C THR A 671 -19.44 4.29 -19.79
N VAL A 672 -20.43 4.74 -19.03
CA VAL A 672 -21.71 5.23 -19.57
C VAL A 672 -21.59 6.67 -20.11
N THR A 673 -20.60 7.45 -19.65
CA THR A 673 -20.43 8.87 -20.02
C THR A 673 -19.34 9.16 -21.06
N GLU A 674 -18.41 8.23 -21.34
CA GLU A 674 -17.35 8.43 -22.35
C GLU A 674 -17.78 8.20 -23.82
N GLU A 675 -19.01 7.72 -24.07
CA GLU A 675 -19.57 7.61 -25.44
C GLU A 675 -20.67 8.62 -25.79
N SER A 676 -20.99 9.60 -24.93
CA SER A 676 -22.02 10.59 -25.23
C SER A 676 -21.52 12.03 -25.15
N VAL A 677 -21.60 12.72 -26.29
CA VAL A 677 -21.60 14.19 -26.37
C VAL A 677 -22.68 14.68 -25.41
N VAL A 678 -22.28 15.35 -24.31
CA VAL A 678 -23.23 15.86 -23.30
C VAL A 678 -24.14 16.89 -23.96
N VAL A 679 -25.35 16.43 -24.29
CA VAL A 679 -26.52 17.29 -24.38
C VAL A 679 -27.08 17.32 -22.96
N ASP A 680 -27.17 18.51 -22.35
CA ASP A 680 -27.81 18.70 -21.05
C ASP A 680 -29.32 18.51 -21.21
N VAL A 681 -29.77 17.26 -21.07
CA VAL A 681 -31.16 16.83 -21.27
C VAL A 681 -31.83 16.69 -19.89
N ALA A 682 -33.05 17.20 -19.76
CA ALA A 682 -33.82 17.07 -18.52
C ALA A 682 -34.28 15.62 -18.32
N ARG A 683 -34.18 15.13 -17.07
CA ARG A 683 -34.46 13.74 -16.69
C ARG A 683 -35.83 13.58 -16.05
N VAL A 684 -36.66 12.67 -16.55
CA VAL A 684 -38.01 12.39 -16.02
C VAL A 684 -38.07 10.96 -15.50
N TYR A 685 -38.37 10.77 -14.22
CA TYR A 685 -38.60 9.44 -13.65
C TYR A 685 -40.08 9.03 -13.81
N LEU A 686 -40.32 8.05 -14.68
CA LEU A 686 -41.63 7.50 -14.98
C LEU A 686 -41.92 6.28 -14.10
N ILE A 687 -42.72 6.47 -13.04
CA ILE A 687 -43.02 5.43 -12.04
C ILE A 687 -44.31 4.70 -12.41
N TYR A 688 -44.24 3.38 -12.61
CA TYR A 688 -45.39 2.52 -12.87
C TYR A 688 -45.27 1.18 -12.13
N GLU A 689 -46.36 0.39 -12.10
CA GLU A 689 -46.33 -0.98 -11.58
C GLU A 689 -45.95 -1.94 -12.71
N LYS A 690 -45.24 -3.05 -12.44
CA LYS A 690 -44.87 -4.08 -13.43
C LYS A 690 -46.01 -4.51 -14.36
N ARG A 691 -47.26 -4.52 -13.88
CA ARG A 691 -48.44 -4.91 -14.69
C ARG A 691 -48.81 -3.89 -15.78
N ASP A 692 -48.36 -2.65 -15.61
CA ASP A 692 -48.61 -1.52 -16.50
C ASP A 692 -47.49 -1.31 -17.52
N GLU A 693 -46.41 -2.11 -17.49
CA GLU A 693 -45.22 -1.98 -18.33
C GLU A 693 -45.55 -1.82 -19.83
N GLN A 694 -46.35 -2.72 -20.39
CA GLN A 694 -46.79 -2.64 -21.79
C GLN A 694 -47.70 -1.43 -22.09
N ALA A 695 -48.44 -0.95 -21.08
CA ALA A 695 -49.33 0.19 -21.26
C ALA A 695 -48.59 1.53 -21.19
N VAL A 696 -47.37 1.56 -20.65
CA VAL A 696 -46.58 2.76 -20.43
C VAL A 696 -45.62 3.06 -21.59
N GLU A 697 -45.30 2.08 -22.42
CA GLU A 697 -44.43 2.23 -23.60
C GLU A 697 -44.75 3.47 -24.47
N PRO A 698 -46.02 3.78 -24.83
CA PRO A 698 -46.32 5.01 -25.60
C PRO A 698 -46.07 6.31 -24.84
N LEU A 699 -46.08 6.27 -23.50
CA LEU A 699 -45.83 7.41 -22.63
C LEU A 699 -44.32 7.67 -22.50
N GLU A 700 -43.53 6.61 -22.44
CA GLU A 700 -42.07 6.63 -22.46
C GLU A 700 -41.56 7.20 -23.79
N ASP A 701 -42.02 6.64 -24.91
CA ASP A 701 -41.69 7.13 -26.27
C ASP A 701 -42.01 8.62 -26.43
N HIS A 702 -43.18 9.05 -25.93
CA HIS A 702 -43.59 10.45 -26.03
C HIS A 702 -42.69 11.40 -25.24
N LEU A 703 -42.29 11.03 -24.02
CA LEU A 703 -41.38 11.83 -23.21
C LEU A 703 -39.98 11.88 -23.87
N PHE A 704 -39.52 10.75 -24.39
CA PHE A 704 -38.25 10.69 -25.13
C PHE A 704 -38.28 11.57 -26.39
N ASP A 705 -39.36 11.53 -27.18
CA ASP A 705 -39.57 12.38 -28.36
C ASP A 705 -39.64 13.88 -28.02
N GLN A 706 -40.06 14.22 -26.81
CA GLN A 706 -39.99 15.59 -26.29
C GLN A 706 -38.56 16.00 -25.90
N GLY A 707 -37.57 15.12 -26.01
CA GLY A 707 -36.19 15.38 -25.65
C GLY A 707 -35.98 15.36 -24.14
N PHE A 708 -36.57 14.38 -23.45
CA PHE A 708 -36.22 14.02 -22.07
C PHE A 708 -35.44 12.71 -22.04
N ASP A 709 -34.62 12.57 -21.02
CA ASP A 709 -34.06 11.28 -20.63
C ASP A 709 -35.03 10.61 -19.65
N VAL A 710 -35.60 9.47 -20.03
CA VAL A 710 -36.71 8.83 -19.30
C VAL A 710 -36.16 7.68 -18.48
N MET A 711 -36.28 7.78 -17.16
CA MET A 711 -35.91 6.70 -16.24
C MET A 711 -37.15 5.89 -15.88
N VAL A 712 -37.00 4.58 -15.75
CA VAL A 712 -38.09 3.64 -15.41
C VAL A 712 -37.71 2.78 -14.19
N PRO A 713 -38.67 2.15 -13.49
CA PRO A 713 -38.39 1.33 -12.31
C PRO A 713 -37.82 -0.03 -12.69
N GLU A 714 -36.85 -0.54 -11.91
CA GLU A 714 -36.37 -1.91 -12.03
C GLU A 714 -37.32 -2.88 -11.29
N PHE A 715 -37.64 -4.01 -11.92
CA PHE A 715 -38.54 -5.03 -11.38
C PHE A 715 -37.88 -6.41 -11.21
N GLU A 716 -36.62 -6.57 -11.63
CA GLU A 716 -35.83 -7.78 -11.49
C GLU A 716 -34.65 -7.55 -10.55
N GLY A 717 -34.40 -8.48 -9.61
CA GLY A 717 -33.36 -8.36 -8.60
C GLY A 717 -33.88 -8.59 -7.18
N THR A 718 -32.99 -8.40 -6.20
CA THR A 718 -33.34 -8.44 -4.77
C THR A 718 -34.12 -7.18 -4.38
N GLU A 719 -34.93 -7.28 -3.31
CA GLU A 719 -35.70 -6.13 -2.80
C GLU A 719 -34.80 -4.94 -2.42
N HIS A 720 -33.56 -5.22 -2.01
CA HIS A 720 -32.56 -4.20 -1.69
C HIS A 720 -32.09 -3.46 -2.95
N GLU A 721 -31.69 -4.18 -3.99
CA GLU A 721 -31.24 -3.61 -5.28
C GLU A 721 -32.34 -2.77 -5.93
N ILE A 722 -33.58 -3.27 -5.97
CA ILE A 722 -34.74 -2.55 -6.52
C ILE A 722 -35.00 -1.26 -5.74
N THR A 723 -34.85 -1.31 -4.40
CA THR A 723 -35.03 -0.12 -3.54
C THR A 723 -33.90 0.90 -3.76
N GLU A 724 -32.67 0.44 -3.93
CA GLU A 724 -31.51 1.29 -4.17
C GLU A 724 -31.62 2.01 -5.52
N ILE A 725 -31.98 1.29 -6.59
CA ILE A 725 -32.23 1.87 -7.92
C ILE A 725 -33.37 2.89 -7.86
N HIS A 726 -34.45 2.59 -7.14
CA HIS A 726 -35.56 3.52 -6.96
C HIS A 726 -35.13 4.82 -6.24
N ILE A 727 -34.27 4.71 -5.22
CA ILE A 727 -33.74 5.86 -4.49
C ILE A 727 -32.80 6.68 -5.39
N ASN A 728 -31.94 6.03 -6.17
CA ASN A 728 -31.03 6.71 -7.10
C ASN A 728 -31.81 7.47 -8.19
N ASN A 729 -32.84 6.84 -8.78
CA ASN A 729 -33.70 7.51 -9.75
C ASN A 729 -34.45 8.71 -9.15
N LEU A 730 -34.85 8.63 -7.87
CA LEU A 730 -35.44 9.77 -7.14
C LEU A 730 -34.42 10.86 -6.79
N SER A 731 -33.14 10.50 -6.61
CA SER A 731 -32.04 11.45 -6.40
C SER A 731 -31.76 12.26 -7.67
N ASP A 732 -31.70 11.57 -8.81
CA ASP A 732 -31.09 12.09 -10.02
C ASP A 732 -32.08 12.70 -11.03
N CYS A 733 -33.39 12.54 -10.81
CA CYS A 733 -34.42 13.08 -11.70
C CYS A 733 -34.64 14.59 -11.53
N ASP A 734 -35.02 15.26 -12.61
CA ASP A 734 -35.50 16.65 -12.57
C ASP A 734 -37.02 16.70 -12.30
N ALA A 735 -37.76 15.69 -12.77
CA ALA A 735 -39.20 15.58 -12.59
C ALA A 735 -39.67 14.12 -12.40
N VAL A 736 -40.87 13.95 -11.84
CA VAL A 736 -41.49 12.63 -11.64
C VAL A 736 -42.88 12.56 -12.28
N LEU A 737 -43.14 11.49 -13.03
CA LEU A 737 -44.47 11.16 -13.56
C LEU A 737 -44.89 9.78 -13.03
N ILE A 738 -45.98 9.71 -12.27
CA ILE A 738 -46.52 8.44 -11.77
C ILE A 738 -47.67 8.00 -12.67
N TYR A 739 -47.55 6.84 -13.31
CA TYR A 739 -48.63 6.27 -14.11
C TYR A 739 -49.63 5.50 -13.24
N TYR A 740 -50.90 5.88 -13.34
CA TYR A 740 -52.03 5.22 -12.70
C TYR A 740 -52.85 4.43 -13.73
N GLY A 741 -52.34 3.25 -14.09
CA GLY A 741 -52.97 2.25 -14.94
C GLY A 741 -53.78 1.23 -14.13
N GLN A 742 -53.48 -0.05 -14.27
CA GLN A 742 -54.15 -1.16 -13.60
C GLN A 742 -53.81 -1.26 -12.10
N SER A 743 -52.84 -0.48 -11.63
CA SER A 743 -52.45 -0.40 -10.22
C SER A 743 -53.61 0.02 -9.30
N GLY A 744 -53.53 -0.32 -8.01
CA GLY A 744 -54.53 0.10 -7.02
C GLY A 744 -54.27 1.52 -6.50
N LYS A 745 -55.34 2.30 -6.20
CA LYS A 745 -55.22 3.64 -5.58
C LYS A 745 -54.23 3.70 -4.41
N ALA A 746 -54.23 2.68 -3.55
CA ALA A 746 -53.34 2.62 -2.39
C ALA A 746 -51.85 2.63 -2.78
N TRP A 747 -51.49 1.99 -3.89
CA TRP A 747 -50.13 1.98 -4.42
C TRP A 747 -49.72 3.38 -4.91
N VAL A 748 -50.61 4.06 -5.65
CA VAL A 748 -50.38 5.44 -6.10
C VAL A 748 -50.22 6.39 -4.91
N ASP A 749 -51.06 6.26 -3.88
CA ASP A 749 -50.95 7.07 -2.66
C ASP A 749 -49.61 6.84 -1.92
N ILE A 750 -49.08 5.61 -1.94
CA ILE A 750 -47.76 5.28 -1.38
C ILE A 750 -46.66 5.98 -2.19
N LYS A 751 -46.69 5.85 -3.51
CA LYS A 751 -45.70 6.47 -4.40
C LYS A 751 -45.69 7.99 -4.30
N VAL A 752 -46.85 8.62 -4.18
CA VAL A 752 -46.95 10.07 -3.95
C VAL A 752 -46.33 10.47 -2.59
N ARG A 753 -46.49 9.67 -1.53
CA ARG A 753 -45.85 9.96 -0.23
C ARG A 753 -44.34 9.74 -0.24
N GLU A 754 -43.84 8.83 -1.07
CA GLU A 754 -42.41 8.59 -1.23
C GLU A 754 -41.68 9.82 -1.81
N LEU A 755 -42.35 10.63 -2.63
CA LEU A 755 -41.78 11.89 -3.12
C LEU A 755 -41.44 12.87 -1.98
N THR A 756 -42.21 12.86 -0.89
CA THR A 756 -41.88 13.67 0.30
C THR A 756 -40.64 13.13 1.04
N LYS A 757 -40.39 11.82 0.96
CA LYS A 757 -39.19 11.19 1.54
C LYS A 757 -37.95 11.45 0.69
N ALA A 758 -38.11 11.75 -0.61
CA ALA A 758 -37.01 12.03 -1.51
C ALA A 758 -36.14 13.23 -1.09
N LEU A 759 -36.67 14.16 -0.28
CA LEU A 759 -35.90 15.23 0.36
C LEU A 759 -34.67 14.70 1.14
N GLY A 760 -34.78 13.52 1.74
CA GLY A 760 -33.69 12.88 2.48
C GLY A 760 -32.58 12.30 1.61
N TYR A 761 -32.81 12.18 0.29
CA TYR A 761 -31.85 11.64 -0.68
C TYR A 761 -31.34 12.72 -1.66
N ARG A 762 -31.89 13.94 -1.63
CA ARG A 762 -31.62 15.04 -2.59
C ARG A 762 -30.96 16.26 -1.93
N ASP A 763 -30.13 16.08 -0.91
CA ASP A 763 -29.52 17.19 -0.14
C ASP A 763 -30.52 18.26 0.33
N GLY A 764 -31.76 17.86 0.63
CA GLY A 764 -32.83 18.77 1.05
C GLY A 764 -33.55 19.52 -0.08
N LYS A 765 -33.23 19.28 -1.35
CA LYS A 765 -33.95 19.86 -2.50
C LYS A 765 -35.23 19.07 -2.82
N PRO A 766 -36.41 19.72 -2.89
CA PRO A 766 -37.64 19.04 -3.30
C PRO A 766 -37.61 18.67 -4.80
N ILE A 767 -38.43 17.69 -5.19
CA ILE A 767 -38.73 17.44 -6.60
C ILE A 767 -39.59 18.60 -7.10
N GLU A 768 -39.06 19.40 -8.01
CA GLU A 768 -39.67 20.66 -8.44
C GLU A 768 -40.94 20.42 -9.28
N ARG A 769 -41.01 19.31 -10.02
CA ARG A 769 -42.20 18.93 -10.80
C ARG A 769 -42.58 17.48 -10.63
N ALA A 770 -43.81 17.22 -10.17
CA ALA A 770 -44.37 15.89 -10.05
C ALA A 770 -45.86 15.84 -10.44
N ALA A 771 -46.25 14.80 -11.18
CA ALA A 771 -47.63 14.58 -11.62
C ALA A 771 -48.03 13.10 -11.57
N VAL A 772 -49.33 12.83 -11.46
CA VAL A 772 -49.94 11.52 -11.67
C VAL A 772 -50.67 11.53 -13.01
N PHE A 773 -50.25 10.67 -13.93
CA PHE A 773 -50.92 10.45 -15.21
C PHE A 773 -51.93 9.31 -15.08
N VAL A 774 -53.22 9.61 -15.20
CA VAL A 774 -54.31 8.63 -15.11
C VAL A 774 -54.60 8.09 -16.50
N GLY A 775 -54.26 6.81 -16.73
CA GLY A 775 -54.45 6.09 -17.99
C GLY A 775 -55.53 5.01 -17.92
N PRO A 776 -55.85 4.35 -19.05
CA PRO A 776 -56.81 3.23 -19.11
C PRO A 776 -56.31 2.00 -18.31
N PRO A 777 -57.20 1.05 -17.95
CA PRO A 777 -58.65 1.07 -18.17
C PRO A 777 -59.35 2.05 -17.22
N GLU A 778 -60.51 2.57 -17.64
CA GLU A 778 -61.35 3.42 -16.79
C GLU A 778 -61.97 2.61 -15.64
N ASP A 779 -61.97 3.18 -14.44
CA ASP A 779 -62.69 2.68 -13.26
C ASP A 779 -63.22 3.88 -12.46
N ARG A 780 -64.38 3.70 -11.81
CA ARG A 780 -65.02 4.68 -10.92
C ARG A 780 -64.08 5.27 -9.88
N ARG A 781 -63.02 4.56 -9.50
CA ARG A 781 -62.00 5.04 -8.55
C ARG A 781 -61.05 6.07 -9.17
N LYS A 782 -60.70 5.92 -10.45
CA LYS A 782 -59.86 6.86 -11.21
C LYS A 782 -60.60 8.15 -11.52
N ASP A 783 -61.89 8.09 -11.85
CA ASP A 783 -62.75 9.28 -12.08
C ASP A 783 -62.78 10.22 -10.87
N ARG A 784 -62.69 9.63 -9.67
CA ARG A 784 -62.77 10.35 -8.39
C ARG A 784 -61.40 10.62 -7.77
N PHE A 785 -60.30 10.20 -8.41
CA PHE A 785 -58.95 10.41 -7.87
C PHE A 785 -58.57 11.89 -7.87
N LYS A 786 -58.38 12.46 -6.69
CA LYS A 786 -57.92 13.84 -6.52
C LYS A 786 -56.90 13.86 -5.39
N THR A 787 -55.83 14.62 -5.58
CA THR A 787 -54.80 14.86 -4.57
C THR A 787 -54.38 16.32 -4.64
N HIS A 788 -53.95 16.87 -3.49
CA HIS A 788 -53.34 18.19 -3.41
C HIS A 788 -51.80 18.11 -3.41
N ALA A 789 -51.23 16.90 -3.37
CA ALA A 789 -49.79 16.70 -3.25
C ALA A 789 -49.04 16.85 -4.58
N VAL A 790 -49.69 16.50 -5.69
CA VAL A 790 -49.10 16.50 -7.04
C VAL A 790 -50.21 16.81 -8.06
N GLU A 791 -49.82 17.26 -9.25
CA GLU A 791 -50.76 17.47 -10.34
C GLU A 791 -51.39 16.14 -10.81
N VAL A 792 -52.62 16.19 -11.31
CA VAL A 792 -53.30 15.02 -11.88
C VAL A 792 -53.64 15.29 -13.34
N ILE A 793 -52.97 14.59 -14.25
CA ILE A 793 -53.15 14.64 -15.69
C ILE A 793 -54.02 13.45 -16.09
N ARG A 794 -55.07 13.68 -16.88
CA ARG A 794 -56.08 12.65 -17.18
C ARG A 794 -56.14 12.38 -18.67
N SER A 795 -56.06 11.10 -19.01
CA SER A 795 -56.47 10.58 -20.32
C SER A 795 -57.96 10.24 -20.28
N GLU A 796 -58.72 10.67 -21.29
CA GLU A 796 -60.14 10.32 -21.45
C GLU A 796 -60.28 9.28 -22.59
N GLY A 797 -61.03 8.20 -22.36
CA GLY A 797 -61.26 7.14 -23.36
C GLY A 797 -60.29 5.96 -23.32
N GLU A 798 -60.41 5.07 -24.30
CA GLU A 798 -59.72 3.75 -24.32
C GLU A 798 -58.24 3.82 -24.74
N GLN A 799 -57.74 4.98 -25.17
CA GLN A 799 -56.35 5.21 -25.61
C GLN A 799 -55.69 6.32 -24.79
N LEU A 800 -54.36 6.30 -24.71
CA LEU A 800 -53.57 7.33 -24.03
C LEU A 800 -53.58 8.65 -24.82
N GLN A 801 -54.12 9.71 -24.21
CA GLN A 801 -54.10 11.07 -24.75
C GLN A 801 -52.80 11.79 -24.34
N LEU A 802 -51.71 11.45 -25.01
CA LEU A 802 -50.35 11.92 -24.70
C LEU A 802 -50.21 13.45 -24.80
N GLU A 803 -51.01 14.10 -25.66
CA GLU A 803 -51.08 15.56 -25.84
C GLU A 803 -51.32 16.32 -24.52
N ARG A 804 -51.95 15.68 -23.53
CA ARG A 804 -52.22 16.25 -22.21
C ARG A 804 -50.95 16.46 -21.36
N LEU A 805 -49.83 15.81 -21.72
CA LEU A 805 -48.53 16.01 -21.07
C LEU A 805 -47.83 17.31 -21.49
N GLY A 806 -48.31 18.01 -22.52
CA GLY A 806 -47.67 19.22 -23.05
C GLY A 806 -47.28 20.24 -21.98
N PRO A 807 -48.20 20.68 -21.10
CA PRO A 807 -47.88 21.62 -20.01
C PRO A 807 -46.80 21.10 -19.05
N PHE A 808 -46.89 19.83 -18.64
CA PHE A 808 -45.89 19.20 -17.79
C PHE A 808 -44.50 19.23 -18.45
N CYS A 809 -44.41 18.87 -19.73
CA CYS A 809 -43.15 18.86 -20.47
C CYS A 809 -42.53 20.27 -20.60
N VAL A 810 -43.35 21.29 -20.85
CA VAL A 810 -42.85 22.67 -20.93
C VAL A 810 -42.27 23.12 -19.58
N ASP A 811 -42.95 22.82 -18.48
CA ASP A 811 -42.49 23.22 -17.15
C ASP A 811 -41.17 22.56 -16.77
N VAL A 812 -41.00 21.26 -17.06
CA VAL A 812 -39.75 20.53 -16.78
C VAL A 812 -38.57 21.13 -17.56
N LYS A 813 -38.78 21.53 -18.82
CA LYS A 813 -37.74 22.18 -19.63
C LYS A 813 -37.37 23.56 -19.09
N ASN A 814 -38.36 24.34 -18.63
CA ASN A 814 -38.12 25.67 -18.06
C ASN A 814 -37.35 25.61 -16.73
N ILE A 815 -37.65 24.61 -15.89
CA ILE A 815 -36.91 24.33 -14.64
C ILE A 815 -35.44 24.07 -14.95
N LYS A 816 -35.15 23.18 -15.90
CA LYS A 816 -33.78 22.83 -16.26
C LYS A 816 -32.98 24.01 -16.83
N GLN A 817 -33.65 24.90 -17.59
CA GLN A 817 -33.04 26.08 -18.18
C GLN A 817 -32.94 27.29 -17.22
N GLY A 818 -33.37 27.15 -15.95
CA GLY A 818 -33.31 28.21 -14.96
C GLY A 818 -34.26 29.39 -15.25
N GLN A 819 -35.36 29.15 -15.97
CA GLN A 819 -36.36 30.17 -16.36
C GLN A 819 -37.71 30.03 -15.62
N GLY A 820 -37.74 29.36 -14.46
CA GLY A 820 -38.92 29.33 -13.59
C GLY A 820 -39.03 30.58 -12.71
N GLU A 821 -40.17 31.28 -12.78
CA GLU A 821 -40.54 32.48 -11.99
C GLU A 821 -40.46 32.30 -10.47
#